data_AF-A0A8J6ZNU5-F1
#
_entry.id   AF-A0A8J6ZNU5-F1
#
_cell.length_a   1.000
_cell.length_b   1.000
_cell.length_c   1.000
_cell.angle_alpha   90.00
_cell.angle_beta   90.00
_cell.angle_gamma   90.00
#
_symmetry.space_group_name_H-M   'P 1'
#
loop_
_entity.id
_entity.type
_entity.pdbx_description
1 polymer ?
#
loop_
_entity_poly.entity_id
_entity_poly.type
_entity_poly.pdbx_seq_one_letter_code
_entity_poly.pdbx_strand_id
1 'polypeptide(L)'
;MQKILTSVLAACVYLTPLTVTLITQPSWGETKKNQAETATKLLEQAIQKGRQQEYQQAIPIFQQVLVIVREQKDQKLEALVLNELGFCYNALGEKQKALSSYNQALLLYRAVGDRAGEATTLNNIGAVYNALGEKQQALSFYNQALPLIRAVGDRSRKATTLNNIGLVYSDLGEKQQALSFFNQALPLWRAVGNRAREAGTLNNIGSVYNALGEKQKALSSYNQALPLSRAVGDRSGEAVTLHNIGTVYWALGEKQQALSFYNQALPLYRAVGNRSGIATTFSGIGLVYSDLGQKQQALSFYNQALTLWRAVGDRSGEATTLNNIGVVYSDLGEKEKALKFYNQALPLRRAVGDRFGEANTLGHRGILFHNTNRPSKAITDLEKFLQINLEIRRSLQQENRQKFLQQNDWSAALVNVLIDQKKYDQAFAWVNLFSTTDLADYNRLINAKVANPQTQQAINNWNLKNQQLEAQRQQLQNNFSADVAQKFRQLETQVYQQATEISRQFPEVAELFETTPADIDQLKSSIPADTVVIQPVLLTNLESIPKSLAIFILTKNKVTVIKTLIKPDEFDQLLTQYLEQVENDGDPDYAENSVKLYDILIRPVEAEIQKLQPKQLSIIATGKLRYLPFETLRDSKTEKYLIQKYPVNYLTRISTSSLGSLKETTNQLPKVLAFGNPVSRDPQNLPGAEIEVNEITKKLSGSEAYLGNKATLANFKNQALRFNLVHLATHGCFQNTDCKELNLKNNSLLFADTQFNIADAAFLGLKGTQLLTLSACQTAKKIDDKGVGIAGVAYIFERAGAKAVMASLWAVEDESTQKLMVDFYANLQQGMSKGEALQKAKLKQIDRHPFYWSPFVIIGDAR
;
A
#
# COMPACT_ATOMS: atom_id res chain seq x y z
N MET A 1 28.21 -20.43 -30.34
CA MET A 1 27.38 -20.66 -29.12
C MET A 1 28.13 -20.07 -27.92
N GLN A 2 28.15 -18.74 -27.78
CA GLN A 2 28.68 -17.97 -26.63
C GLN A 2 28.57 -16.48 -27.00
N LYS A 3 27.56 -15.79 -26.47
CA LYS A 3 27.41 -14.33 -26.37
C LYS A 3 26.01 -14.03 -25.80
N ILE A 4 25.78 -14.38 -24.53
CA ILE A 4 24.59 -13.94 -23.78
C ILE A 4 25.00 -13.84 -22.31
N LEU A 5 24.96 -12.63 -21.74
CA LEU A 5 24.53 -12.28 -20.37
C LEU A 5 25.13 -10.94 -19.91
N THR A 6 24.47 -9.85 -20.26
CA THR A 6 24.30 -8.69 -19.37
C THR A 6 22.94 -8.07 -19.66
N SER A 7 21.93 -8.47 -18.87
CA SER A 7 20.57 -7.92 -18.96
C SER A 7 20.06 -7.63 -17.55
N VAL A 8 20.03 -6.36 -17.16
CA VAL A 8 19.07 -5.79 -16.19
C VAL A 8 18.90 -4.31 -16.57
N LEU A 9 17.67 -3.77 -16.47
CA LEU A 9 17.37 -2.34 -16.45
C LEU A 9 18.45 -1.58 -15.66
N ALA A 10 19.11 -0.63 -16.31
CA ALA A 10 20.43 -0.13 -15.90
C ALA A 10 20.40 0.71 -14.62
N ALA A 11 20.36 0.04 -13.47
CA ALA A 11 21.09 0.47 -12.29
C ALA A 11 22.59 0.45 -12.66
N CYS A 12 23.19 1.60 -12.91
CA CYS A 12 24.63 1.68 -13.18
C CYS A 12 25.36 1.20 -11.92
N VAL A 13 25.84 -0.04 -11.85
CA VAL A 13 26.70 -0.50 -10.75
C VAL A 13 28.13 -0.06 -11.04
N TYR A 14 28.79 0.51 -10.03
CA TYR A 14 30.09 1.15 -10.19
C TYR A 14 31.18 0.23 -9.63
N LEU A 15 32.06 -0.28 -10.49
CA LEU A 15 33.29 -0.98 -10.08
C LEU A 15 34.46 0.01 -10.04
N THR A 16 35.40 -0.25 -9.14
CA THR A 16 36.61 0.55 -8.95
C THR A 16 37.85 -0.26 -9.36
N PRO A 17 38.49 0.02 -10.51
CA PRO A 17 39.83 -0.48 -10.79
C PRO A 17 40.87 0.24 -9.91
N LEU A 18 41.99 -0.41 -9.61
CA LEU A 18 43.08 0.24 -8.87
C LEU A 18 43.87 1.19 -9.77
N THR A 19 44.16 2.40 -9.27
CA THR A 19 45.08 3.35 -9.91
C THR A 19 46.52 3.05 -9.49
N VAL A 20 47.38 2.76 -10.45
CA VAL A 20 48.81 2.45 -10.22
C VAL A 20 49.59 3.76 -10.05
N THR A 21 50.24 3.94 -8.90
CA THR A 21 51.39 4.85 -8.74
C THR A 21 52.65 3.99 -8.65
N LEU A 22 53.55 4.16 -9.61
CA LEU A 22 54.84 3.46 -9.67
C LEU A 22 55.70 3.88 -8.47
N ILE A 23 56.09 2.92 -7.63
CA ILE A 23 57.07 3.11 -6.55
C ILE A 23 58.43 2.58 -7.04
N THR A 24 59.50 3.28 -6.67
CA THR A 24 60.89 2.98 -7.01
C THR A 24 61.33 1.56 -6.61
N GLN A 25 62.07 0.91 -7.51
CA GLN A 25 62.53 -0.48 -7.36
C GLN A 25 63.63 -0.62 -6.28
N PRO A 26 63.61 -1.67 -5.43
CA PRO A 26 64.77 -2.09 -4.65
C PRO A 26 65.80 -2.81 -5.55
N SER A 27 67.09 -2.74 -5.20
CA SER A 27 68.18 -3.34 -5.97
C SER A 27 68.22 -4.88 -5.82
N TRP A 28 68.06 -5.59 -6.95
CA TRP A 28 68.24 -7.04 -7.06
C TRP A 28 69.19 -7.38 -8.22
N GLY A 29 69.84 -8.55 -8.17
CA GLY A 29 70.75 -9.05 -9.23
C GLY A 29 70.09 -9.25 -10.60
N GLU A 30 70.90 -9.28 -11.67
CA GLU A 30 70.50 -9.14 -13.08
C GLU A 30 69.37 -10.08 -13.55
N THR A 31 69.34 -11.34 -13.12
CA THR A 31 68.30 -12.31 -13.54
C THR A 31 66.92 -11.98 -12.94
N LYS A 32 66.86 -11.50 -11.69
CA LYS A 32 65.63 -11.08 -11.02
C LYS A 32 65.12 -9.73 -11.56
N LYS A 33 66.04 -8.85 -11.98
CA LYS A 33 65.71 -7.55 -12.57
C LYS A 33 64.95 -7.69 -13.91
N ASN A 34 65.41 -8.60 -14.79
CA ASN A 34 64.73 -8.87 -16.06
C ASN A 34 63.32 -9.46 -15.89
N GLN A 35 63.09 -10.30 -14.87
CA GLN A 35 61.77 -10.87 -14.58
C GLN A 35 60.79 -9.81 -14.01
N ALA A 36 61.26 -8.87 -13.18
CA ALA A 36 60.44 -7.79 -12.64
C ALA A 36 60.01 -6.77 -13.71
N GLU A 37 60.90 -6.42 -14.64
CA GLU A 37 60.58 -5.56 -15.79
C GLU A 37 59.59 -6.25 -16.75
N THR A 38 59.77 -7.55 -16.99
CA THR A 38 58.85 -8.36 -17.80
C THR A 38 57.45 -8.42 -17.17
N ALA A 39 57.35 -8.63 -15.85
CA ALA A 39 56.07 -8.66 -15.13
C ALA A 39 55.33 -7.32 -15.22
N THR A 40 56.05 -6.21 -15.08
CA THR A 40 55.47 -4.86 -15.14
C THR A 40 54.90 -4.56 -16.52
N LYS A 41 55.64 -4.89 -17.58
CA LYS A 41 55.19 -4.68 -18.97
C LYS A 41 53.97 -5.53 -19.32
N LEU A 42 53.95 -6.80 -18.90
CA LEU A 42 52.80 -7.69 -19.09
C LEU A 42 51.58 -7.20 -18.29
N LEU A 43 51.80 -6.70 -17.08
CA LEU A 43 50.73 -6.15 -16.25
C LEU A 43 50.10 -4.90 -16.89
N GLU A 44 50.91 -3.97 -17.40
CA GLU A 44 50.41 -2.80 -18.12
C GLU A 44 49.61 -3.18 -19.36
N GLN A 45 50.10 -4.16 -20.13
CA GLN A 45 49.40 -4.69 -21.29
C GLN A 45 48.05 -5.32 -20.90
N ALA A 46 48.02 -6.11 -19.82
CA ALA A 46 46.80 -6.75 -19.32
C ALA A 46 45.78 -5.71 -18.83
N ILE A 47 46.22 -4.69 -18.09
CA ILE A 47 45.38 -3.58 -17.63
C ILE A 47 44.83 -2.80 -18.83
N GLN A 48 45.65 -2.52 -19.84
CA GLN A 48 45.20 -1.82 -21.05
C GLN A 48 44.12 -2.61 -21.78
N LYS A 49 44.32 -3.92 -21.97
CA LYS A 49 43.31 -4.80 -22.56
C LYS A 49 42.03 -4.87 -21.74
N GLY A 50 42.14 -4.91 -20.40
CA GLY A 50 41.00 -4.80 -19.50
C GLY A 50 40.23 -3.49 -19.67
N ARG A 51 40.92 -2.35 -19.83
CA ARG A 51 40.30 -1.05 -20.10
C ARG A 51 39.62 -0.98 -21.47
N GLN A 52 40.16 -1.68 -22.47
CA GLN A 52 39.57 -1.85 -23.79
C GLN A 52 38.42 -2.89 -23.83
N GLN A 53 38.05 -3.46 -22.67
CA GLN A 53 37.03 -4.51 -22.54
C GLN A 53 37.40 -5.83 -23.24
N GLU A 54 38.68 -6.04 -23.56
CA GLU A 54 39.22 -7.27 -24.12
C GLU A 54 39.51 -8.31 -23.02
N TYR A 55 38.53 -8.57 -22.15
CA TYR A 55 38.71 -9.36 -20.93
C TYR A 55 39.21 -10.79 -21.20
N GLN A 56 38.75 -11.44 -22.26
CA GLN A 56 39.19 -12.78 -22.65
C GLN A 56 40.69 -12.82 -23.00
N GLN A 57 41.25 -11.72 -23.49
CA GLN A 57 42.67 -11.61 -23.81
C GLN A 57 43.50 -11.11 -22.62
N ALA A 58 42.90 -10.31 -21.73
CA ALA A 58 43.56 -9.80 -20.53
C ALA A 58 43.81 -10.90 -19.49
N ILE A 59 42.84 -11.81 -19.27
CA ILE A 59 42.92 -12.88 -18.27
C ILE A 59 44.17 -13.76 -18.39
N PRO A 60 44.53 -14.36 -19.55
CA PRO A 60 45.73 -15.19 -19.65
C PRO A 60 47.01 -14.42 -19.36
N ILE A 61 47.07 -13.13 -19.71
CA ILE A 61 48.22 -12.26 -19.40
C ILE A 61 48.29 -12.00 -17.89
N PHE A 62 47.17 -11.67 -17.24
CA PHE A 62 47.14 -11.54 -15.79
C PHE A 62 47.51 -12.85 -15.06
N GLN A 63 47.10 -14.01 -15.56
CA GLN A 63 47.49 -15.31 -15.00
C GLN A 63 49.01 -15.54 -15.12
N GLN A 64 49.61 -15.15 -16.25
CA GLN A 64 51.07 -15.23 -16.44
C GLN A 64 51.80 -14.29 -15.46
N VAL A 65 51.33 -13.05 -15.31
CA VAL A 65 51.90 -12.11 -14.33
C VAL A 65 51.77 -12.66 -12.91
N LEU A 66 50.64 -13.27 -12.56
CA LEU A 66 50.40 -13.84 -11.23
C LEU A 66 51.44 -14.91 -10.84
N VAL A 67 51.87 -15.74 -11.80
CA VAL A 67 52.94 -16.74 -11.56
C VAL A 67 54.25 -16.05 -11.22
N ILE A 68 54.67 -15.09 -12.04
CA ILE A 68 55.94 -14.37 -11.86
C ILE A 68 55.98 -13.64 -10.51
N VAL A 69 54.87 -12.99 -10.15
CA VAL A 69 54.78 -12.19 -8.91
C VAL A 69 54.77 -13.08 -7.66
N ARG A 70 54.19 -14.29 -7.73
CA ARG A 70 54.26 -15.30 -6.66
C ARG A 70 55.67 -15.82 -6.43
N GLU A 71 56.42 -16.08 -7.51
CA GLU A 71 57.83 -16.48 -7.42
C GLU A 71 58.69 -15.39 -6.77
N GLN A 72 58.36 -14.13 -7.04
CA GLN A 72 59.00 -12.95 -6.43
C GLN A 72 58.56 -12.70 -4.98
N LYS A 73 57.51 -13.36 -4.51
CA LYS A 73 56.89 -13.16 -3.19
C LYS A 73 56.44 -11.70 -2.93
N ASP A 74 56.10 -10.96 -3.99
CA ASP A 74 55.54 -9.61 -3.86
C ASP A 74 54.03 -9.69 -3.61
N GLN A 75 53.68 -9.74 -2.32
CA GLN A 75 52.29 -9.88 -1.87
C GLN A 75 51.39 -8.69 -2.28
N LYS A 76 51.96 -7.49 -2.43
CA LYS A 76 51.19 -6.29 -2.79
C LYS A 76 50.82 -6.31 -4.27
N LEU A 77 51.78 -6.66 -5.13
CA LEU A 77 51.54 -6.82 -6.56
C LEU A 77 50.67 -8.05 -6.84
N GLU A 78 50.82 -9.13 -6.06
CA GLU A 78 49.96 -10.32 -6.15
C GLU A 78 48.49 -9.95 -5.89
N ALA A 79 48.24 -9.18 -4.81
CA ALA A 79 46.90 -8.71 -4.47
C ALA A 79 46.27 -7.86 -5.58
N LEU A 80 47.06 -6.99 -6.23
CA LEU A 80 46.62 -6.17 -7.35
C LEU A 80 46.22 -7.01 -8.56
N VAL A 81 47.08 -7.97 -8.95
CA VAL A 81 46.79 -8.86 -10.09
C VAL A 81 45.54 -9.71 -9.83
N LEU A 82 45.38 -10.23 -8.61
CA LEU A 82 44.19 -10.97 -8.21
C LEU A 82 42.93 -10.09 -8.23
N ASN A 83 43.01 -8.84 -7.80
CA ASN A 83 41.88 -7.91 -7.88
C ASN A 83 41.49 -7.62 -9.35
N GLU A 84 42.46 -7.39 -10.25
CA GLU A 84 42.18 -7.14 -11.67
C GLU A 84 41.69 -8.41 -12.41
N LEU A 85 42.17 -9.59 -12.04
CA LEU A 85 41.59 -10.87 -12.47
C LEU A 85 40.13 -11.00 -12.01
N GLY A 86 39.86 -10.68 -10.76
CA GLY A 86 38.51 -10.67 -10.21
C GLY A 86 37.59 -9.74 -11.00
N PHE A 87 38.08 -8.57 -11.39
CA PHE A 87 37.37 -7.62 -12.23
C PHE A 87 37.04 -8.20 -13.61
N CYS A 88 38.02 -8.80 -14.28
CA CYS A 88 37.82 -9.43 -15.59
C CYS A 88 36.84 -10.60 -15.54
N TYR A 89 36.97 -11.50 -14.55
CA TYR A 89 36.02 -12.60 -14.37
C TYR A 89 34.61 -12.10 -14.11
N ASN A 90 34.45 -11.06 -13.29
CA ASN A 90 33.15 -10.47 -13.02
C ASN A 90 32.51 -9.90 -14.29
N ALA A 91 33.30 -9.22 -15.12
CA ALA A 91 32.86 -8.65 -16.39
C ALA A 91 32.44 -9.72 -17.42
N LEU A 92 33.07 -10.90 -17.40
CA LEU A 92 32.68 -12.06 -18.20
C LEU A 92 31.51 -12.87 -17.61
N GLY A 93 31.00 -12.49 -16.43
CA GLY A 93 29.92 -13.20 -15.74
C GLY A 93 30.38 -14.40 -14.91
N GLU A 94 31.68 -14.66 -14.81
CA GLU A 94 32.27 -15.74 -14.01
C GLU A 94 32.35 -15.36 -12.52
N LYS A 95 31.18 -15.16 -11.89
CA LYS A 95 31.03 -14.56 -10.55
C LYS A 95 31.77 -15.32 -9.46
N GLN A 96 31.78 -16.65 -9.49
CA GLN A 96 32.48 -17.48 -8.50
C GLN A 96 34.00 -17.33 -8.62
N LYS A 97 34.55 -17.28 -9.83
CA LYS A 97 35.98 -17.03 -10.03
C LYS A 97 36.34 -15.62 -9.60
N ALA A 98 35.48 -14.64 -9.87
CA ALA A 98 35.65 -13.28 -9.39
C ALA A 98 35.75 -13.22 -7.86
N LEU A 99 34.80 -13.82 -7.14
CA LEU A 99 34.81 -13.90 -5.68
C LEU A 99 36.06 -14.62 -5.15
N SER A 100 36.49 -15.72 -5.78
CA SER A 100 37.71 -16.43 -5.39
C SER A 100 38.94 -15.52 -5.50
N SER A 101 39.13 -14.86 -6.64
CA SER A 101 40.25 -13.93 -6.84
C SER A 101 40.20 -12.74 -5.87
N TYR A 102 39.01 -12.15 -5.66
CA TYR A 102 38.85 -11.05 -4.71
C TYR A 102 39.11 -11.47 -3.26
N ASN A 103 38.66 -12.64 -2.83
CA ASN A 103 38.91 -13.12 -1.47
C ASN A 103 40.41 -13.36 -1.22
N GLN A 104 41.14 -13.88 -2.22
CA GLN A 104 42.60 -14.00 -2.14
C GLN A 104 43.28 -12.62 -2.06
N ALA A 105 42.87 -11.67 -2.93
CA ALA A 105 43.38 -10.30 -2.90
C ALA A 105 43.12 -9.61 -1.55
N LEU A 106 41.92 -9.79 -0.99
CA LEU A 106 41.51 -9.19 0.29
C LEU A 106 42.40 -9.64 1.46
N LEU A 107 42.73 -10.93 1.52
CA LEU A 107 43.62 -11.49 2.54
C LEU A 107 45.02 -10.88 2.44
N LEU A 108 45.55 -10.76 1.22
CA LEU A 108 46.87 -10.18 0.98
C LEU A 108 46.91 -8.69 1.31
N TYR A 109 45.91 -7.91 0.88
CA TYR A 109 45.83 -6.49 1.21
C TYR A 109 45.76 -6.21 2.71
N ARG A 110 45.03 -7.05 3.46
CA ARG A 110 45.02 -7.00 4.93
C ARG A 110 46.38 -7.33 5.53
N ALA A 111 47.06 -8.37 5.03
CA ALA A 111 48.37 -8.78 5.52
C ALA A 111 49.45 -7.70 5.33
N VAL A 112 49.42 -6.99 4.19
CA VAL A 112 50.38 -5.91 3.89
C VAL A 112 49.93 -4.53 4.40
N GLY A 113 48.77 -4.43 5.05
CA GLY A 113 48.23 -3.19 5.61
C GLY A 113 47.76 -2.15 4.58
N ASP A 114 47.50 -2.55 3.33
CA ASP A 114 47.04 -1.65 2.27
C ASP A 114 45.52 -1.43 2.38
N ARG A 115 45.14 -0.40 3.14
CA ARG A 115 43.73 -0.02 3.36
C ARG A 115 43.00 0.41 2.08
N ALA A 116 43.72 0.95 1.10
CA ALA A 116 43.11 1.38 -0.16
C ALA A 116 42.75 0.16 -1.03
N GLY A 117 43.68 -0.79 -1.14
CA GLY A 117 43.45 -2.09 -1.78
C GLY A 117 42.32 -2.87 -1.11
N GLU A 118 42.38 -3.00 0.22
CA GLU A 118 41.34 -3.67 1.02
C GLU A 118 39.95 -3.10 0.73
N ALA A 119 39.80 -1.78 0.80
CA ALA A 119 38.50 -1.15 0.61
C ALA A 119 37.93 -1.32 -0.81
N THR A 120 38.79 -1.26 -1.83
CA THR A 120 38.38 -1.53 -3.22
C THR A 120 37.91 -2.96 -3.40
N THR A 121 38.65 -3.92 -2.86
CA THR A 121 38.30 -5.32 -2.98
C THR A 121 36.99 -5.62 -2.24
N LEU A 122 36.76 -5.05 -1.05
CA LEU A 122 35.47 -5.14 -0.34
C LEU A 122 34.32 -4.56 -1.16
N ASN A 123 34.48 -3.39 -1.78
CA ASN A 123 33.46 -2.81 -2.67
C ASN A 123 33.19 -3.71 -3.89
N ASN A 124 34.22 -4.28 -4.51
CA ASN A 124 34.07 -5.17 -5.66
C ASN A 124 33.37 -6.49 -5.28
N ILE A 125 33.69 -7.06 -4.11
CA ILE A 125 32.97 -8.23 -3.56
C ILE A 125 31.50 -7.89 -3.33
N GLY A 126 31.22 -6.74 -2.71
CA GLY A 126 29.85 -6.25 -2.54
C GLY A 126 29.09 -6.12 -3.86
N ALA A 127 29.75 -5.64 -4.92
CA ALA A 127 29.17 -5.55 -6.25
C ALA A 127 28.86 -6.91 -6.88
N VAL A 128 29.73 -7.91 -6.68
CA VAL A 128 29.46 -9.28 -7.12
C VAL A 128 28.28 -9.89 -6.37
N TYR A 129 28.23 -9.76 -5.04
CA TYR A 129 27.08 -10.22 -4.27
C TYR A 129 25.79 -9.52 -4.67
N ASN A 130 25.84 -8.21 -4.95
CA ASN A 130 24.68 -7.48 -5.45
C ASN A 130 24.18 -8.04 -6.80
N ALA A 131 25.10 -8.39 -7.71
CA ALA A 131 24.78 -9.00 -9.00
C ALA A 131 24.28 -10.45 -8.90
N LEU A 132 24.75 -11.20 -7.90
CA LEU A 132 24.20 -12.50 -7.50
C LEU A 132 22.85 -12.36 -6.78
N GLY A 133 22.47 -11.12 -6.44
CA GLY A 133 21.24 -10.78 -5.75
C GLY A 133 21.32 -10.89 -4.23
N GLU A 134 22.46 -11.28 -3.65
CA GLU A 134 22.66 -11.39 -2.21
C GLU A 134 22.83 -10.00 -1.56
N LYS A 135 21.73 -9.24 -1.53
CA LYS A 135 21.69 -7.81 -1.16
C LYS A 135 22.23 -7.53 0.24
N GLN A 136 21.88 -8.35 1.23
CA GLN A 136 22.35 -8.16 2.62
C GLN A 136 23.86 -8.40 2.73
N GLN A 137 24.40 -9.38 2.01
CA GLN A 137 25.85 -9.59 1.96
C GLN A 137 26.54 -8.43 1.25
N ALA A 138 25.98 -7.96 0.14
CA ALA A 138 26.48 -6.77 -0.55
C ALA A 138 26.57 -5.55 0.40
N LEU A 139 25.50 -5.25 1.14
CA LEU A 139 25.49 -4.17 2.14
C LEU A 139 26.54 -4.38 3.23
N SER A 140 26.73 -5.61 3.73
CA SER A 140 27.76 -5.92 4.72
C SER A 140 29.16 -5.56 4.21
N PHE A 141 29.50 -5.97 2.99
CA PHE A 141 30.80 -5.66 2.39
C PHE A 141 30.98 -4.16 2.09
N TYR A 142 29.94 -3.48 1.61
CA TYR A 142 29.99 -2.03 1.41
C TYR A 142 30.15 -1.25 2.72
N ASN A 143 29.49 -1.69 3.79
CA ASN A 143 29.61 -1.09 5.12
C ASN A 143 30.98 -1.33 5.76
N GLN A 144 31.66 -2.44 5.43
CA GLN A 144 33.06 -2.65 5.79
C GLN A 144 34.01 -1.74 4.98
N ALA A 145 33.73 -1.50 3.69
CA ALA A 145 34.56 -0.65 2.83
C ALA A 145 34.48 0.84 3.22
N LEU A 146 33.30 1.34 3.60
CA LEU A 146 33.04 2.76 3.84
C LEU A 146 33.99 3.44 4.87
N PRO A 147 34.22 2.87 6.07
CA PRO A 147 35.16 3.44 7.05
C PRO A 147 36.60 3.50 6.52
N LEU A 148 37.05 2.46 5.81
CA LEU A 148 38.39 2.41 5.23
C LEU A 148 38.56 3.49 4.14
N ILE A 149 37.57 3.65 3.27
CA ILE A 149 37.56 4.70 2.24
C ILE A 149 37.59 6.09 2.87
N ARG A 150 36.84 6.30 3.96
CA ARG A 150 36.84 7.58 4.70
C ARG A 150 38.23 7.88 5.27
N ALA A 151 38.91 6.88 5.82
CA ALA A 151 40.26 7.02 6.36
C ALA A 151 41.31 7.31 5.27
N VAL A 152 41.14 6.74 4.07
CA VAL A 152 42.03 6.97 2.92
C VAL A 152 41.77 8.33 2.23
N GLY A 153 40.59 8.92 2.44
CA GLY A 153 40.23 10.23 1.87
C GLY A 153 39.82 10.21 0.38
N ASP A 154 39.62 9.03 -0.21
CA ASP A 154 39.25 8.88 -1.63
C ASP A 154 37.76 9.22 -1.86
N ARG A 155 37.52 10.45 -2.33
CA ARG A 155 36.17 10.97 -2.63
C ARG A 155 35.46 10.19 -3.75
N SER A 156 36.19 9.67 -4.73
CA SER A 156 35.64 8.94 -5.88
C SER A 156 35.17 7.54 -5.48
N ARG A 157 35.98 6.80 -4.70
CA ARG A 157 35.59 5.50 -4.14
C ARG A 157 34.44 5.65 -3.15
N LYS A 158 34.42 6.73 -2.37
CA LYS A 158 33.31 7.03 -1.46
C LYS A 158 32.00 7.21 -2.23
N ALA A 159 32.02 8.02 -3.30
CA ALA A 159 30.85 8.24 -4.15
C ALA A 159 30.36 6.94 -4.81
N THR A 160 31.28 6.10 -5.29
CA THR A 160 30.99 4.78 -5.86
C THR A 160 30.26 3.88 -4.86
N THR A 161 30.83 3.74 -3.66
CA THR A 161 30.28 2.84 -2.63
C THR A 161 28.90 3.32 -2.17
N LEU A 162 28.73 4.64 -1.97
CA LEU A 162 27.44 5.23 -1.62
C LEU A 162 26.39 5.00 -2.72
N ASN A 163 26.75 5.21 -3.99
CA ASN A 163 25.82 4.91 -5.09
C ASN A 163 25.46 3.41 -5.12
N ASN A 164 26.42 2.51 -4.96
CA ASN A 164 26.14 1.07 -4.95
C ASN A 164 25.23 0.66 -3.79
N ILE A 165 25.40 1.23 -2.60
CA ILE A 165 24.48 1.05 -1.48
C ILE A 165 23.08 1.57 -1.83
N GLY A 166 23.00 2.76 -2.44
CA GLY A 166 21.74 3.33 -2.91
C GLY A 166 21.00 2.42 -3.90
N LEU A 167 21.73 1.79 -4.83
CA LEU A 167 21.16 0.80 -5.74
C LEU A 167 20.63 -0.42 -4.99
N VAL A 168 21.38 -0.94 -4.01
CA VAL A 168 20.91 -2.06 -3.20
C VAL A 168 19.63 -1.70 -2.48
N TYR A 169 19.55 -0.54 -1.82
CA TYR A 169 18.30 -0.11 -1.18
C TYR A 169 17.16 0.12 -2.17
N SER A 170 17.45 0.62 -3.38
CA SER A 170 16.45 0.74 -4.44
C SER A 170 15.89 -0.64 -4.83
N ASP A 171 16.76 -1.63 -4.99
CA ASP A 171 16.45 -3.03 -5.29
C ASP A 171 15.82 -3.79 -4.10
N LEU A 172 15.88 -3.24 -2.90
CA LEU A 172 15.17 -3.73 -1.71
C LEU A 172 13.79 -3.06 -1.56
N GLY A 173 13.47 -2.06 -2.38
CA GLY A 173 12.25 -1.26 -2.25
C GLY A 173 12.33 -0.14 -1.21
N GLU A 174 13.45 0.02 -0.51
CA GLU A 174 13.69 1.07 0.48
C GLU A 174 14.04 2.41 -0.20
N LYS A 175 13.04 2.97 -0.90
CA LYS A 175 13.21 4.11 -1.81
C LYS A 175 13.76 5.36 -1.11
N GLN A 176 13.34 5.66 0.12
CA GLN A 176 13.84 6.79 0.89
C GLN A 176 15.32 6.62 1.26
N GLN A 177 15.73 5.41 1.65
CA GLN A 177 17.14 5.12 1.94
C GLN A 177 17.98 5.20 0.66
N ALA A 178 17.49 4.64 -0.45
CA ALA A 178 18.13 4.77 -1.75
C ALA A 178 18.42 6.23 -2.11
N LEU A 179 17.40 7.10 -2.01
CA LEU A 179 17.55 8.54 -2.25
C LEU A 179 18.58 9.18 -1.31
N SER A 180 18.60 8.83 -0.03
CA SER A 180 19.59 9.33 0.93
C SER A 180 21.02 9.04 0.47
N PHE A 181 21.29 7.79 0.08
CA PHE A 181 22.62 7.39 -0.38
C PHE A 181 23.00 8.02 -1.73
N PHE A 182 22.07 8.10 -2.69
CA PHE A 182 22.33 8.78 -3.96
C PHE A 182 22.59 10.29 -3.77
N ASN A 183 21.85 10.95 -2.89
CA ASN A 183 22.04 12.37 -2.56
C ASN A 183 23.36 12.64 -1.83
N GLN A 184 23.93 11.64 -1.13
CA GLN A 184 25.30 11.73 -0.60
C GLN A 184 26.36 11.51 -1.68
N ALA A 185 26.11 10.64 -2.66
CA ALA A 185 27.05 10.34 -3.75
C ALA A 185 27.15 11.48 -4.79
N LEU A 186 26.01 12.09 -5.15
CA LEU A 186 25.91 13.12 -6.19
C LEU A 186 26.86 14.32 -6.00
N PRO A 187 26.93 15.00 -4.83
CA PRO A 187 27.85 16.13 -4.63
C PRO A 187 29.32 15.70 -4.70
N LEU A 188 29.65 14.46 -4.36
CA LEU A 188 31.01 13.94 -4.50
C LEU A 188 31.39 13.77 -5.98
N TRP A 189 30.48 13.28 -6.82
CA TRP A 189 30.72 13.18 -8.26
C TRP A 189 30.92 14.55 -8.92
N ARG A 190 30.14 15.55 -8.50
CA ARG A 190 30.31 16.94 -8.91
C ARG A 190 31.67 17.49 -8.49
N ALA A 191 32.07 17.27 -7.24
CA ALA A 191 33.36 17.75 -6.71
C ALA A 191 34.58 17.09 -7.39
N VAL A 192 34.46 15.82 -7.78
CA VAL A 192 35.50 15.09 -8.51
C VAL A 192 35.46 15.39 -10.03
N GLY A 193 34.42 16.06 -10.52
CA GLY A 193 34.25 16.40 -11.94
C GLY A 193 33.89 15.22 -12.84
N ASN A 194 33.46 14.08 -12.28
CA ASN A 194 33.15 12.89 -13.06
C ASN A 194 31.71 12.94 -13.60
N ARG A 195 31.54 13.57 -14.77
CA ARG A 195 30.23 13.84 -15.39
C ARG A 195 29.45 12.59 -15.80
N ALA A 196 30.12 11.53 -16.25
CA ALA A 196 29.45 10.26 -16.58
C ALA A 196 28.82 9.62 -15.33
N ARG A 197 29.56 9.64 -14.22
CA ARG A 197 29.17 9.07 -12.94
C ARG A 197 28.10 9.92 -12.24
N GLU A 198 28.18 11.24 -12.40
CA GLU A 198 27.12 12.21 -12.04
C GLU A 198 25.80 11.90 -12.77
N ALA A 199 25.85 11.77 -14.11
CA ALA A 199 24.67 11.46 -14.93
C ALA A 199 23.98 10.16 -14.52
N GLY A 200 24.76 9.09 -14.30
CA GLY A 200 24.21 7.81 -13.83
C GLY A 200 23.54 7.91 -12.46
N THR A 201 24.09 8.70 -11.53
CA THR A 201 23.49 8.91 -10.20
C THR A 201 22.18 9.70 -10.30
N LEU A 202 22.12 10.73 -11.16
CA LEU A 202 20.89 11.49 -11.43
C LEU A 202 19.81 10.62 -12.08
N ASN A 203 20.18 9.70 -12.97
CA ASN A 203 19.25 8.74 -13.55
C ASN A 203 18.69 7.79 -12.47
N ASN A 204 19.53 7.26 -11.58
CA ASN A 204 19.07 6.44 -10.46
C ASN A 204 18.09 7.19 -9.54
N ILE A 205 18.39 8.46 -9.22
CA ILE A 205 17.49 9.33 -8.44
C ILE A 205 16.15 9.51 -9.16
N GLY A 206 16.19 9.80 -10.47
CA GLY A 206 14.98 9.95 -11.28
C GLY A 206 14.12 8.68 -11.30
N SER A 207 14.75 7.51 -11.36
CA SER A 207 14.06 6.21 -11.33
C SER A 207 13.36 5.98 -10.00
N VAL A 208 14.02 6.31 -8.88
CA VAL A 208 13.40 6.20 -7.56
C VAL A 208 12.23 7.17 -7.39
N TYR A 209 12.36 8.44 -7.82
CA TYR A 209 11.24 9.38 -7.80
C TYR A 209 10.07 8.92 -8.68
N ASN A 210 10.34 8.35 -9.85
CA ASN A 210 9.30 7.81 -10.72
C ASN A 210 8.54 6.67 -10.03
N ALA A 211 9.25 5.78 -9.33
CA ALA A 211 8.68 4.68 -8.56
C ALA A 211 7.84 5.16 -7.36
N LEU A 212 8.24 6.26 -6.71
CA LEU A 212 7.45 6.92 -5.66
C LEU A 212 6.20 7.65 -6.21
N GLY A 213 6.09 7.81 -7.53
CA GLY A 213 5.02 8.56 -8.19
C GLY A 213 5.29 10.06 -8.28
N GLU A 214 6.47 10.54 -7.87
CA GLU A 214 6.87 11.94 -7.95
C GLU A 214 7.41 12.28 -9.36
N LYS A 215 6.50 12.25 -10.35
CA LYS A 215 6.83 12.31 -11.79
C LYS A 215 7.62 13.56 -12.17
N GLN A 216 7.31 14.72 -11.60
CA GLN A 216 8.01 15.98 -11.87
C GLN A 216 9.45 15.96 -11.35
N LYS A 217 9.69 15.40 -10.15
CA LYS A 217 11.06 15.26 -9.61
C LYS A 217 11.88 14.25 -10.42
N ALA A 218 11.22 13.20 -10.93
CA ALA A 218 11.85 12.26 -11.85
C ALA A 218 12.33 12.95 -13.14
N LEU A 219 11.44 13.70 -13.83
CA LEU A 219 11.79 14.47 -15.03
C LEU A 219 12.90 15.48 -14.77
N SER A 220 12.86 16.20 -13.65
CA SER A 220 13.94 17.14 -13.27
C SER A 220 15.30 16.44 -13.18
N SER A 221 15.35 15.27 -12.56
CA SER A 221 16.60 14.50 -12.42
C SER A 221 17.09 13.98 -13.77
N TYR A 222 16.19 13.45 -14.60
CA TYR A 222 16.56 12.97 -15.94
C TYR A 222 17.01 14.09 -16.88
N ASN A 223 16.36 15.26 -16.83
CA ASN A 223 16.74 16.43 -17.62
C ASN A 223 18.10 17.01 -17.21
N GLN A 224 18.54 16.79 -15.96
CA GLN A 224 19.92 17.07 -15.55
C GLN A 224 20.90 16.00 -16.06
N ALA A 225 20.51 14.72 -16.06
CA ALA A 225 21.36 13.60 -16.50
C ALA A 225 21.63 13.61 -18.02
N LEU A 226 20.59 13.87 -18.82
CA LEU A 226 20.65 13.77 -20.29
C LEU A 226 21.76 14.60 -20.95
N PRO A 227 21.92 15.92 -20.67
CA PRO A 227 22.99 16.71 -21.27
C PRO A 227 24.38 16.25 -20.82
N LEU A 228 24.51 15.72 -19.60
CA LEU A 228 25.78 15.18 -19.11
C LEU A 228 26.17 13.90 -19.87
N SER A 229 25.24 12.96 -20.05
CA SER A 229 25.48 11.75 -20.86
C SER A 229 25.87 12.09 -22.29
N ARG A 230 25.21 13.07 -22.91
CA ARG A 230 25.56 13.59 -24.25
C ARG A 230 26.96 14.18 -24.29
N ALA A 231 27.31 15.03 -23.33
CA ALA A 231 28.60 15.72 -23.29
C ALA A 231 29.79 14.76 -23.16
N VAL A 232 29.61 13.63 -22.45
CA VAL A 232 30.66 12.61 -22.31
C VAL A 232 30.60 11.50 -23.37
N GLY A 233 29.65 11.57 -24.32
CA GLY A 233 29.47 10.58 -25.37
C GLY A 233 28.95 9.22 -24.88
N ASP A 234 28.33 9.15 -23.69
CA ASP A 234 27.75 7.93 -23.14
C ASP A 234 26.40 7.61 -23.81
N ARG A 235 26.48 6.96 -24.98
CA ARG A 235 25.31 6.56 -25.77
C ARG A 235 24.37 5.60 -25.03
N SER A 236 24.91 4.76 -24.14
CA SER A 236 24.10 3.83 -23.35
C SER A 236 23.30 4.59 -22.29
N GLY A 237 23.95 5.45 -21.51
CA GLY A 237 23.30 6.30 -20.52
C GLY A 237 22.30 7.28 -21.14
N GLU A 238 22.60 7.81 -22.32
CA GLU A 238 21.68 8.64 -23.10
C GLU A 238 20.41 7.86 -23.47
N ALA A 239 20.53 6.66 -24.04
CA ALA A 239 19.39 5.85 -24.44
C ALA A 239 18.49 5.47 -23.25
N VAL A 240 19.09 5.11 -22.11
CA VAL A 240 18.37 4.80 -20.87
C VAL A 240 17.63 6.02 -20.35
N THR A 241 18.29 7.18 -20.33
CA THR A 241 17.68 8.43 -19.85
C THR A 241 16.49 8.84 -20.73
N LEU A 242 16.64 8.77 -22.06
CA LEU A 242 15.55 9.07 -23.00
C LEU A 242 14.37 8.10 -22.84
N HIS A 243 14.65 6.79 -22.71
CA HIS A 243 13.61 5.80 -22.43
C HIS A 243 12.85 6.14 -21.15
N ASN A 244 13.55 6.41 -20.05
CA ASN A 244 12.94 6.73 -18.76
C ASN A 244 12.11 8.01 -18.80
N ILE A 245 12.55 9.04 -19.52
CA ILE A 245 11.77 10.26 -19.78
C ILE A 245 10.48 9.90 -20.54
N GLY A 246 10.58 9.08 -21.59
CA GLY A 246 9.43 8.60 -22.35
C GLY A 246 8.41 7.86 -21.47
N THR A 247 8.88 7.02 -20.54
CA THR A 247 8.02 6.32 -19.57
C THR A 247 7.31 7.28 -18.61
N VAL A 248 7.99 8.34 -18.16
CA VAL A 248 7.34 9.34 -17.29
C VAL A 248 6.29 10.14 -18.05
N TYR A 249 6.56 10.55 -19.29
CA TYR A 249 5.56 11.24 -20.11
C TYR A 249 4.35 10.36 -20.43
N TRP A 250 4.56 9.08 -20.72
CA TRP A 250 3.46 8.13 -20.88
C TRP A 250 2.59 8.07 -19.61
N ALA A 251 3.21 7.97 -18.43
CA ALA A 251 2.49 7.94 -17.15
C ALA A 251 1.78 9.26 -16.82
N LEU A 252 2.19 10.38 -17.41
CA LEU A 252 1.50 11.69 -17.31
C LEU A 252 0.38 11.85 -18.34
N GLY A 253 0.19 10.90 -19.26
CA GLY A 253 -0.79 10.98 -20.35
C GLY A 253 -0.29 11.70 -21.61
N GLU A 254 0.96 12.17 -21.62
CA GLU A 254 1.61 12.89 -22.73
C GLU A 254 2.12 11.93 -23.80
N LYS A 255 1.19 11.25 -24.49
CA LYS A 255 1.44 10.12 -25.39
C LYS A 255 2.41 10.47 -26.55
N GLN A 256 2.26 11.64 -27.15
CA GLN A 256 3.11 12.09 -28.27
C GLN A 256 4.55 12.36 -27.81
N GLN A 257 4.73 12.97 -26.64
CA GLN A 257 6.05 13.21 -26.06
C GLN A 257 6.73 11.88 -25.72
N ALA A 258 5.99 10.94 -25.13
CA ALA A 258 6.50 9.59 -24.86
C ALA A 258 7.05 8.91 -26.13
N LEU A 259 6.29 8.92 -27.23
CA LEU A 259 6.73 8.36 -28.52
C LEU A 259 7.98 9.07 -29.06
N SER A 260 8.06 10.39 -28.96
CA SER A 260 9.23 11.16 -29.39
C SER A 260 10.50 10.71 -28.67
N PHE A 261 10.46 10.59 -27.34
CA PHE A 261 11.62 10.16 -26.54
C PHE A 261 11.98 8.69 -26.78
N TYR A 262 11.00 7.79 -26.91
CA TYR A 262 11.26 6.40 -27.27
C TYR A 262 11.92 6.26 -28.65
N ASN A 263 11.46 7.03 -29.64
CA ASN A 263 12.05 7.03 -30.98
C ASN A 263 13.48 7.59 -31.01
N GLN A 264 13.83 8.51 -30.10
CA GLN A 264 15.21 8.96 -29.91
C GLN A 264 16.09 7.88 -29.25
N ALA A 265 15.55 7.07 -28.32
CA ALA A 265 16.30 6.03 -27.62
C ALA A 265 16.65 4.82 -28.49
N LEU A 266 15.73 4.40 -29.39
CA LEU A 266 15.92 3.22 -30.25
C LEU A 266 17.21 3.18 -31.08
N PRO A 267 17.58 4.22 -31.85
CA PRO A 267 18.82 4.21 -32.64
C PRO A 267 20.07 4.10 -31.75
N LEU A 268 20.05 4.69 -30.55
CA LEU A 268 21.14 4.60 -29.60
C LEU A 268 21.28 3.16 -29.05
N TYR A 269 20.18 2.54 -28.65
CA TYR A 269 20.21 1.13 -28.21
C TYR A 269 20.67 0.18 -29.32
N ARG A 270 20.28 0.43 -30.58
CA ARG A 270 20.79 -0.32 -31.74
C ARG A 270 22.29 -0.13 -31.92
N ALA A 271 22.79 1.10 -31.82
CA ALA A 271 24.20 1.41 -31.98
C ALA A 271 25.10 0.73 -30.93
N VAL A 272 24.59 0.57 -29.70
CA VAL A 272 25.33 -0.14 -28.62
C VAL A 272 24.98 -1.63 -28.53
N GLY A 273 24.15 -2.16 -29.43
CA GLY A 273 23.77 -3.58 -29.47
C GLY A 273 22.90 -4.06 -28.30
N ASN A 274 22.24 -3.17 -27.57
CA ASN A 274 21.46 -3.50 -26.39
C ASN A 274 20.04 -3.99 -26.77
N ARG A 275 19.92 -5.31 -27.00
CA ARG A 275 18.65 -5.94 -27.42
C ARG A 275 17.54 -5.83 -26.37
N SER A 276 17.86 -5.91 -25.08
CA SER A 276 16.88 -5.74 -24.00
C SER A 276 16.32 -4.32 -23.98
N GLY A 277 17.18 -3.30 -24.12
CA GLY A 277 16.75 -1.89 -24.22
C GLY A 277 15.82 -1.62 -25.41
N ILE A 278 16.09 -2.27 -26.56
CA ILE A 278 15.20 -2.22 -27.72
C ILE A 278 13.85 -2.87 -27.40
N ALA A 279 13.84 -4.06 -26.79
CA ALA A 279 12.63 -4.79 -26.45
C ALA A 279 11.75 -4.03 -25.44
N THR A 280 12.36 -3.43 -24.40
CA THR A 280 11.66 -2.57 -23.43
C THR A 280 11.07 -1.35 -24.13
N THR A 281 11.83 -0.70 -25.02
CA THR A 281 11.36 0.49 -25.73
C THR A 281 10.22 0.17 -26.70
N PHE A 282 10.29 -0.95 -27.42
CA PHE A 282 9.17 -1.43 -28.23
C PHE A 282 7.93 -1.77 -27.38
N SER A 283 8.11 -2.37 -26.21
CA SER A 283 7.00 -2.59 -25.28
C SER A 283 6.37 -1.27 -24.81
N GLY A 284 7.20 -0.26 -24.50
CA GLY A 284 6.73 1.09 -24.15
C GLY A 284 5.96 1.78 -25.28
N ILE A 285 6.45 1.69 -26.52
CA ILE A 285 5.74 2.20 -27.71
C ILE A 285 4.42 1.45 -27.92
N GLY A 286 4.41 0.12 -27.75
CA GLY A 286 3.22 -0.70 -27.83
C GLY A 286 2.14 -0.29 -26.82
N LEU A 287 2.54 0.06 -25.58
CA LEU A 287 1.63 0.59 -24.55
C LEU A 287 1.00 1.90 -25.01
N VAL A 288 1.83 2.85 -25.49
CA VAL A 288 1.31 4.14 -25.96
C VAL A 288 0.31 3.96 -27.11
N TYR A 289 0.60 3.12 -28.09
CA TYR A 289 -0.34 2.86 -29.19
C TYR A 289 -1.61 2.15 -28.74
N SER A 290 -1.52 1.24 -27.76
CA SER A 290 -2.69 0.60 -27.15
C SER A 290 -3.61 1.64 -26.52
N ASP A 291 -3.05 2.61 -25.78
CA ASP A 291 -3.79 3.68 -25.12
C ASP A 291 -4.31 4.74 -26.09
N LEU A 292 -3.71 4.86 -27.28
CA LEU A 292 -4.23 5.67 -28.40
C LEU A 292 -5.35 4.96 -29.18
N GLY A 293 -5.70 3.72 -28.81
CA GLY A 293 -6.66 2.90 -29.57
C GLY A 293 -6.11 2.31 -30.87
N GLN A 294 -4.82 2.51 -31.18
CA GLN A 294 -4.16 1.99 -32.38
C GLN A 294 -3.68 0.55 -32.17
N LYS A 295 -4.64 -0.34 -31.91
CA LYS A 295 -4.42 -1.71 -31.44
C LYS A 295 -3.52 -2.54 -32.38
N GLN A 296 -3.64 -2.38 -33.71
CA GLN A 296 -2.80 -3.11 -34.67
C GLN A 296 -1.33 -2.68 -34.61
N GLN A 297 -1.06 -1.39 -34.42
CA GLN A 297 0.31 -0.90 -34.25
C GLN A 297 0.90 -1.37 -32.92
N ALA A 298 0.09 -1.36 -31.85
CA ALA A 298 0.49 -1.92 -30.56
C ALA A 298 0.92 -3.39 -30.69
N LEU A 299 0.11 -4.23 -31.36
CA LEU A 299 0.44 -5.63 -31.63
C LEU A 299 1.73 -5.78 -32.44
N SER A 300 1.97 -4.94 -33.45
CA SER A 300 3.22 -4.98 -34.23
C SER A 300 4.44 -4.77 -33.34
N PHE A 301 4.45 -3.71 -32.52
CA PHE A 301 5.56 -3.43 -31.62
C PHE A 301 5.72 -4.47 -30.52
N TYR A 302 4.62 -4.96 -29.94
CA TYR A 302 4.69 -6.05 -28.96
C TYR A 302 5.24 -7.34 -29.54
N ASN A 303 4.89 -7.72 -30.77
CA ASN A 303 5.46 -8.92 -31.40
C ASN A 303 6.96 -8.78 -31.67
N GLN A 304 7.43 -7.58 -32.05
CA GLN A 304 8.86 -7.28 -32.18
C GLN A 304 9.58 -7.39 -30.82
N ALA A 305 8.99 -6.82 -29.76
CA ALA A 305 9.52 -6.94 -28.40
C ALA A 305 9.57 -8.40 -27.93
N LEU A 306 8.49 -9.16 -28.13
CA LEU A 306 8.38 -10.57 -27.75
C LEU A 306 9.47 -11.43 -28.40
N THR A 307 9.75 -11.18 -29.68
CA THR A 307 10.81 -11.88 -30.42
C THR A 307 12.18 -11.61 -29.79
N LEU A 308 12.45 -10.36 -29.40
CA LEU A 308 13.70 -9.99 -28.75
C LEU A 308 13.81 -10.56 -27.34
N TRP A 309 12.73 -10.54 -26.54
CA TRP A 309 12.70 -11.11 -25.20
C TRP A 309 13.03 -12.59 -25.19
N ARG A 310 12.44 -13.35 -26.12
CA ARG A 310 12.76 -14.76 -26.34
C ARG A 310 14.21 -14.97 -26.74
N ALA A 311 14.73 -14.14 -27.64
CA ALA A 311 16.11 -14.25 -28.12
C ALA A 311 17.16 -13.96 -27.04
N VAL A 312 16.85 -13.08 -26.07
CA VAL A 312 17.75 -12.80 -24.94
C VAL A 312 17.48 -13.70 -23.72
N GLY A 313 16.41 -14.51 -23.75
CA GLY A 313 16.05 -15.42 -22.66
C GLY A 313 15.39 -14.74 -21.45
N ASP A 314 14.87 -13.52 -21.61
CA ASP A 314 14.22 -12.78 -20.53
C ASP A 314 12.75 -13.20 -20.42
N ARG A 315 12.49 -14.10 -19.46
CA ARG A 315 11.15 -14.64 -19.20
C ARG A 315 10.20 -13.60 -18.59
N SER A 316 10.71 -12.60 -17.88
CA SER A 316 9.89 -11.56 -17.24
C SER A 316 9.36 -10.59 -18.29
N GLY A 317 10.25 -10.12 -19.17
CA GLY A 317 9.90 -9.32 -20.35
C GLY A 317 8.94 -10.07 -21.27
N GLU A 318 9.21 -11.35 -21.55
CA GLU A 318 8.32 -12.20 -22.35
C GLU A 318 6.91 -12.29 -21.76
N ALA A 319 6.79 -12.63 -20.47
CA ALA A 319 5.49 -12.79 -19.81
C ALA A 319 4.67 -11.48 -19.80
N THR A 320 5.34 -10.35 -19.58
CA THR A 320 4.73 -9.03 -19.59
C THR A 320 4.20 -8.68 -20.98
N THR A 321 5.01 -8.87 -22.02
CA THR A 321 4.59 -8.60 -23.40
C THR A 321 3.45 -9.53 -23.84
N LEU A 322 3.48 -10.82 -23.48
CA LEU A 322 2.39 -11.76 -23.76
C LEU A 322 1.07 -11.31 -23.11
N ASN A 323 1.12 -10.88 -21.84
CA ASN A 323 -0.07 -10.35 -21.16
C ASN A 323 -0.63 -9.11 -21.87
N ASN A 324 0.23 -8.18 -22.29
CA ASN A 324 -0.20 -6.96 -22.99
C ASN A 324 -0.82 -7.27 -24.36
N ILE A 325 -0.25 -8.22 -25.11
CA ILE A 325 -0.86 -8.73 -26.34
C ILE A 325 -2.25 -9.33 -26.05
N GLY A 326 -2.37 -10.10 -24.97
CA GLY A 326 -3.65 -10.65 -24.51
C GLY A 326 -4.70 -9.57 -24.25
N VAL A 327 -4.33 -8.49 -23.55
CA VAL A 327 -5.20 -7.32 -23.32
C VAL A 327 -5.64 -6.69 -24.63
N VAL A 328 -4.71 -6.43 -25.55
CA VAL A 328 -5.06 -5.84 -26.86
C VAL A 328 -6.02 -6.72 -27.66
N TYR A 329 -5.84 -8.04 -27.67
CA TYR A 329 -6.80 -8.94 -28.32
C TYR A 329 -8.14 -8.98 -27.60
N SER A 330 -8.16 -8.88 -26.27
CA SER A 330 -9.40 -8.77 -25.50
C SER A 330 -10.18 -7.51 -25.89
N ASP A 331 -9.51 -6.36 -25.99
CA ASP A 331 -10.10 -5.09 -26.41
C ASP A 331 -10.63 -5.14 -27.85
N LEU A 332 -9.98 -5.90 -28.73
CA LEU A 332 -10.43 -6.15 -30.11
C LEU A 332 -11.61 -7.14 -30.20
N GLY A 333 -12.05 -7.73 -29.08
CA GLY A 333 -13.07 -8.77 -29.07
C GLY A 333 -12.59 -10.16 -29.52
N GLU A 334 -11.28 -10.33 -29.78
CA GLU A 334 -10.65 -11.58 -30.19
C GLU A 334 -10.35 -12.50 -28.98
N LYS A 335 -11.42 -12.90 -28.31
CA LYS A 335 -11.41 -13.56 -26.99
C LYS A 335 -10.54 -14.82 -26.91
N GLU A 336 -10.59 -15.69 -27.92
CA GLU A 336 -9.79 -16.94 -27.92
C GLU A 336 -8.29 -16.67 -28.14
N LYS A 337 -7.92 -15.64 -28.92
CA LYS A 337 -6.52 -15.21 -29.04
C LYS A 337 -6.03 -14.65 -27.71
N ALA A 338 -6.82 -13.79 -27.05
CA ALA A 338 -6.47 -13.24 -25.74
C ALA A 338 -6.20 -14.35 -24.71
N LEU A 339 -7.09 -15.35 -24.61
CA LEU A 339 -6.92 -16.51 -23.72
C LEU A 339 -5.63 -17.28 -24.02
N LYS A 340 -5.29 -17.50 -25.30
CA LYS A 340 -4.04 -18.17 -25.68
C LYS A 340 -2.81 -17.44 -25.12
N PHE A 341 -2.78 -16.10 -25.22
CA PHE A 341 -1.65 -15.30 -24.72
C PHE A 341 -1.60 -15.26 -23.19
N TYR A 342 -2.73 -15.11 -22.49
CA TYR A 342 -2.75 -15.19 -21.02
C TYR A 342 -2.27 -16.55 -20.50
N ASN A 343 -2.66 -17.65 -21.16
CA ASN A 343 -2.22 -19.00 -20.81
C ASN A 343 -0.72 -19.23 -21.04
N GLN A 344 -0.08 -18.50 -21.97
CA GLN A 344 1.38 -18.52 -22.14
C GLN A 344 2.09 -17.67 -21.08
N ALA A 345 1.53 -16.51 -20.71
CA ALA A 345 2.13 -15.61 -19.74
C ALA A 345 2.13 -16.20 -18.31
N LEU A 346 1.03 -16.80 -17.87
CA LEU A 346 0.85 -17.27 -16.49
C LEU A 346 1.95 -18.24 -15.98
N PRO A 347 2.32 -19.33 -16.70
CA PRO A 347 3.39 -20.22 -16.24
C PRO A 347 4.76 -19.53 -16.20
N LEU A 348 5.02 -18.57 -17.09
CA LEU A 348 6.26 -17.80 -17.08
C LEU A 348 6.33 -16.89 -15.85
N ARG A 349 5.24 -16.17 -15.53
CA ARG A 349 5.15 -15.33 -14.34
C ARG A 349 5.36 -16.13 -13.05
N ARG A 350 4.74 -17.31 -12.96
CA ARG A 350 4.94 -18.24 -11.83
C ARG A 350 6.38 -18.73 -11.75
N ALA A 351 6.99 -19.07 -12.89
CA ALA A 351 8.36 -19.54 -12.94
C ALA A 351 9.32 -18.47 -12.42
N VAL A 352 9.15 -17.20 -12.82
CA VAL A 352 9.98 -16.08 -12.32
C VAL A 352 9.51 -15.50 -10.98
N GLY A 353 8.46 -16.09 -10.36
CA GLY A 353 7.81 -15.65 -9.11
C GLY A 353 7.30 -14.22 -9.11
N ASP A 354 6.91 -13.72 -10.28
CA ASP A 354 6.24 -12.42 -10.45
C ASP A 354 4.76 -12.53 -10.03
N ARG A 355 4.53 -12.40 -8.72
CA ARG A 355 3.19 -12.49 -8.10
C ARG A 355 2.25 -11.38 -8.51
N PHE A 356 2.75 -10.15 -8.59
CA PHE A 356 1.94 -9.01 -9.02
C PHE A 356 1.46 -9.20 -10.46
N GLY A 357 2.37 -9.61 -11.34
CA GLY A 357 1.99 -9.96 -12.70
C GLY A 357 1.07 -11.18 -12.77
N GLU A 358 1.29 -12.22 -11.95
CA GLU A 358 0.44 -13.40 -11.89
C GLU A 358 -1.00 -13.00 -11.58
N ALA A 359 -1.20 -12.16 -10.56
CA ALA A 359 -2.48 -11.55 -10.24
C ALA A 359 -3.05 -10.86 -11.49
N ASN A 360 -2.35 -9.89 -12.07
CA ASN A 360 -2.88 -9.15 -13.23
C ASN A 360 -3.32 -10.06 -14.39
N THR A 361 -2.53 -11.09 -14.72
CA THR A 361 -2.90 -12.05 -15.76
C THR A 361 -4.13 -12.87 -15.39
N LEU A 362 -4.27 -13.31 -14.13
CA LEU A 362 -5.46 -14.00 -13.63
C LEU A 362 -6.68 -13.08 -13.65
N GLY A 363 -6.56 -11.84 -13.21
CA GLY A 363 -7.64 -10.86 -13.22
C GLY A 363 -8.18 -10.64 -14.65
N HIS A 364 -7.29 -10.36 -15.62
CA HIS A 364 -7.69 -10.19 -17.01
C HIS A 364 -8.37 -11.44 -17.58
N ARG A 365 -7.81 -12.62 -17.31
CA ARG A 365 -8.38 -13.89 -17.76
C ARG A 365 -9.74 -14.19 -17.12
N GLY A 366 -9.90 -13.85 -15.84
CA GLY A 366 -11.14 -13.99 -15.09
C GLY A 366 -12.26 -13.10 -15.64
N ILE A 367 -11.98 -11.82 -15.93
CA ILE A 367 -12.92 -10.91 -16.60
C ILE A 367 -13.30 -11.46 -17.99
N LEU A 368 -12.32 -11.94 -18.75
CA LEU A 368 -12.57 -12.52 -20.07
C LEU A 368 -13.45 -13.78 -19.98
N PHE A 369 -13.29 -14.61 -18.95
CA PHE A 369 -14.17 -15.74 -18.68
C PHE A 369 -15.60 -15.32 -18.30
N HIS A 370 -15.76 -14.25 -17.54
CA HIS A 370 -17.08 -13.69 -17.26
C HIS A 370 -17.77 -13.24 -18.56
N ASN A 371 -17.05 -12.48 -19.38
CA ASN A 371 -17.54 -11.94 -20.66
C ASN A 371 -17.73 -13.00 -21.76
N THR A 372 -17.33 -14.25 -21.51
CA THR A 372 -17.56 -15.41 -22.39
C THR A 372 -18.55 -16.41 -21.80
N ASN A 373 -19.27 -16.04 -20.73
CA ASN A 373 -20.22 -16.88 -20.02
C ASN A 373 -19.61 -18.20 -19.50
N ARG A 374 -18.37 -18.13 -18.96
CA ARG A 374 -17.65 -19.23 -18.31
C ARG A 374 -17.48 -18.94 -16.81
N PRO A 375 -18.59 -18.83 -16.04
CA PRO A 375 -18.58 -18.28 -14.68
C PRO A 375 -17.72 -19.06 -13.68
N SER A 376 -17.66 -20.39 -13.78
CA SER A 376 -16.84 -21.20 -12.86
C SER A 376 -15.34 -20.89 -12.99
N LYS A 377 -14.86 -20.68 -14.22
CA LYS A 377 -13.46 -20.29 -14.48
C LYS A 377 -13.21 -18.83 -14.09
N ALA A 378 -14.19 -17.96 -14.34
CA ALA A 378 -14.13 -16.56 -13.92
C ALA A 378 -13.98 -16.42 -12.40
N ILE A 379 -14.82 -17.13 -11.63
CA ILE A 379 -14.75 -17.16 -10.16
C ILE A 379 -13.37 -17.64 -9.71
N THR A 380 -12.89 -18.78 -10.23
CA THR A 380 -11.58 -19.35 -9.85
C THR A 380 -10.43 -18.36 -10.05
N ASP A 381 -10.37 -17.72 -11.21
CA ASP A 381 -9.29 -16.78 -11.53
C ASP A 381 -9.39 -15.46 -10.76
N LEU A 382 -10.60 -14.91 -10.60
CA LEU A 382 -10.83 -13.68 -9.87
C LEU A 382 -10.61 -13.86 -8.36
N GLU A 383 -11.04 -14.98 -7.79
CA GLU A 383 -10.72 -15.33 -6.40
C GLU A 383 -9.21 -15.41 -6.20
N LYS A 384 -8.50 -16.08 -7.12
CA LYS A 384 -7.04 -16.19 -7.02
C LYS A 384 -6.35 -14.84 -7.19
N PHE A 385 -6.82 -14.00 -8.11
CA PHE A 385 -6.36 -12.62 -8.26
C PHE A 385 -6.49 -11.83 -6.96
N LEU A 386 -7.69 -11.82 -6.37
CA LEU A 386 -7.97 -11.06 -5.14
C LEU A 386 -7.17 -11.60 -3.95
N GLN A 387 -7.04 -12.93 -3.82
CA GLN A 387 -6.16 -13.54 -2.82
C GLN A 387 -4.73 -13.03 -2.98
N ILE A 388 -4.12 -13.15 -4.17
CA ILE A 388 -2.75 -12.70 -4.41
C ILE A 388 -2.59 -11.21 -4.08
N ASN A 389 -3.56 -10.36 -4.44
CA ASN A 389 -3.51 -8.93 -4.11
C ASN A 389 -3.61 -8.67 -2.61
N LEU A 390 -4.46 -9.38 -1.86
CA LEU A 390 -4.49 -9.28 -0.40
C LEU A 390 -3.16 -9.76 0.21
N GLU A 391 -2.55 -10.79 -0.38
CA GLU A 391 -1.24 -11.29 0.04
C GLU A 391 -0.08 -10.32 -0.26
N ILE A 392 -0.18 -9.53 -1.32
CA ILE A 392 0.76 -8.44 -1.64
C ILE A 392 0.48 -7.25 -0.72
N ARG A 393 -0.78 -6.87 -0.54
CA ARG A 393 -1.18 -5.76 0.35
C ARG A 393 -0.60 -5.95 1.75
N ARG A 394 -0.72 -7.14 2.35
CA ARG A 394 -0.11 -7.38 3.67
C ARG A 394 1.40 -7.13 3.63
N SER A 395 2.08 -7.48 2.54
CA SER A 395 3.52 -7.29 2.47
C SER A 395 3.93 -5.82 2.43
N LEU A 396 3.07 -4.94 1.93
CA LEU A 396 3.40 -3.52 1.84
C LEU A 396 3.50 -2.87 3.23
N GLN A 397 4.39 -1.88 3.34
CA GLN A 397 4.38 -0.93 4.45
C GLN A 397 2.99 -0.31 4.59
N GLN A 398 2.54 -0.09 5.83
CA GLN A 398 1.17 0.32 6.14
C GLN A 398 0.72 1.57 5.36
N GLU A 399 1.61 2.57 5.21
CA GLU A 399 1.38 3.79 4.42
C GLU A 399 1.08 3.54 2.93
N ASN A 400 1.51 2.41 2.37
CA ASN A 400 1.36 2.08 0.95
C ASN A 400 0.15 1.19 0.67
N ARG A 401 -0.44 0.55 1.69
CA ARG A 401 -1.51 -0.44 1.51
C ARG A 401 -2.79 0.16 0.95
N GLN A 402 -3.18 1.33 1.44
CA GLN A 402 -4.39 2.02 0.97
C GLN A 402 -4.30 2.37 -0.52
N LYS A 403 -3.17 2.95 -0.94
CA LYS A 403 -2.91 3.30 -2.34
C LYS A 403 -2.88 2.05 -3.23
N PHE A 404 -2.29 0.97 -2.73
CA PHE A 404 -2.28 -0.30 -3.45
C PHE A 404 -3.69 -0.87 -3.65
N LEU A 405 -4.53 -0.90 -2.62
CA LEU A 405 -5.92 -1.35 -2.73
C LEU A 405 -6.71 -0.51 -3.75
N GLN A 406 -6.59 0.81 -3.69
CA GLN A 406 -7.29 1.70 -4.63
C GLN A 406 -6.94 1.43 -6.10
N GLN A 407 -5.72 0.95 -6.37
CA GLN A 407 -5.25 0.66 -7.72
C GLN A 407 -5.53 -0.78 -8.18
N ASN A 408 -5.79 -1.71 -7.25
CA ASN A 408 -5.78 -3.14 -7.51
C ASN A 408 -7.03 -3.88 -7.00
N ASP A 409 -8.03 -3.17 -6.48
CA ASP A 409 -9.29 -3.76 -6.02
C ASP A 409 -10.25 -4.00 -7.19
N TRP A 410 -10.30 -5.25 -7.67
CA TRP A 410 -11.29 -5.70 -8.67
C TRP A 410 -12.36 -6.58 -8.03
N SER A 411 -12.62 -6.42 -6.74
CA SER A 411 -13.60 -7.23 -6.00
C SER A 411 -14.99 -7.18 -6.62
N ALA A 412 -15.40 -6.03 -7.18
CA ALA A 412 -16.69 -5.91 -7.85
C ALA A 412 -16.87 -6.86 -9.03
N ALA A 413 -15.80 -7.22 -9.78
CA ALA A 413 -15.92 -8.22 -10.84
C ALA A 413 -16.28 -9.59 -10.27
N LEU A 414 -15.62 -10.02 -9.20
CA LEU A 414 -15.92 -11.30 -8.57
C LEU A 414 -17.33 -11.29 -7.97
N VAL A 415 -17.65 -10.24 -7.20
CA VAL A 415 -18.97 -10.10 -6.56
C VAL A 415 -20.07 -10.08 -7.61
N ASN A 416 -19.90 -9.36 -8.72
CA ASN A 416 -20.88 -9.35 -9.82
C ASN A 416 -21.13 -10.76 -10.37
N VAL A 417 -20.06 -11.51 -10.66
CA VAL A 417 -20.17 -12.90 -11.15
C VAL A 417 -20.86 -13.79 -10.11
N LEU A 418 -20.52 -13.67 -8.83
CA LEU A 418 -21.12 -14.47 -7.76
C LEU A 418 -22.61 -14.17 -7.61
N ILE A 419 -23.03 -12.90 -7.68
CA ILE A 419 -24.44 -12.50 -7.65
C ILE A 419 -25.20 -13.08 -8.84
N ASP A 420 -24.64 -13.00 -10.05
CA ASP A 420 -25.26 -13.57 -11.27
C ASP A 420 -25.43 -15.09 -11.19
N GLN A 421 -24.54 -15.76 -10.47
CA GLN A 421 -24.60 -17.20 -10.20
C GLN A 421 -25.40 -17.55 -8.93
N LYS A 422 -26.08 -16.58 -8.32
CA LYS A 422 -26.85 -16.73 -7.07
C LYS A 422 -26.03 -17.27 -5.88
N LYS A 423 -24.71 -17.08 -5.89
CA LYS A 423 -23.80 -17.45 -4.81
C LYS A 423 -23.68 -16.30 -3.78
N TYR A 424 -24.80 -15.94 -3.17
CA TYR A 424 -24.92 -14.72 -2.37
C TYR A 424 -24.06 -14.72 -1.10
N ASP A 425 -23.94 -15.85 -0.40
CA ASP A 425 -23.08 -15.94 0.79
C ASP A 425 -21.61 -15.71 0.43
N GLN A 426 -21.13 -16.28 -0.69
CA GLN A 426 -19.77 -16.04 -1.18
C GLN A 426 -19.57 -14.57 -1.59
N ALA A 427 -20.55 -13.99 -2.30
CA ALA A 427 -20.49 -12.59 -2.69
C ALA A 427 -20.39 -11.66 -1.46
N PHE A 428 -21.23 -11.90 -0.45
CA PHE A 428 -21.23 -11.16 0.80
C PHE A 428 -19.89 -11.27 1.54
N ALA A 429 -19.32 -12.48 1.60
CA ALA A 429 -18.03 -12.71 2.23
C ALA A 429 -16.90 -11.90 1.56
N TRP A 430 -16.86 -11.87 0.23
CA TRP A 430 -15.87 -11.10 -0.53
C TRP A 430 -16.05 -9.59 -0.38
N VAL A 431 -17.29 -9.07 -0.44
CA VAL A 431 -17.58 -7.63 -0.21
C VAL A 431 -17.05 -7.20 1.15
N ASN A 432 -17.34 -7.96 2.20
CA ASN A 432 -16.98 -7.59 3.56
C ASN A 432 -15.48 -7.74 3.83
N LEU A 433 -14.78 -8.63 3.12
CA LEU A 433 -13.32 -8.71 3.18
C LEU A 433 -12.69 -7.42 2.66
N PHE A 434 -13.07 -6.98 1.47
CA PHE A 434 -12.48 -5.78 0.87
C PHE A 434 -12.87 -4.49 1.59
N SER A 435 -14.14 -4.34 1.99
CA SER A 435 -14.59 -3.15 2.73
C SER A 435 -13.92 -2.99 4.10
N THR A 436 -13.51 -4.10 4.72
CA THR A 436 -12.78 -4.09 6.00
C THR A 436 -11.33 -3.72 5.81
N THR A 437 -10.68 -4.25 4.76
CA THR A 437 -9.30 -3.88 4.45
C THR A 437 -9.15 -2.40 4.12
N ASP A 438 -10.15 -1.80 3.47
CA ASP A 438 -10.24 -0.35 3.25
C ASP A 438 -10.29 0.45 4.56
N LEU A 439 -11.10 0.01 5.52
CA LEU A 439 -11.18 0.64 6.85
C LEU A 439 -9.87 0.49 7.64
N ALA A 440 -9.27 -0.71 7.63
CA ALA A 440 -8.08 -1.03 8.41
C ALA A 440 -6.82 -0.26 7.94
N ASP A 441 -6.69 0.01 6.64
CA ASP A 441 -5.54 0.73 6.07
C ASP A 441 -5.69 2.25 6.03
N TYR A 442 -6.77 2.78 6.61
CA TYR A 442 -7.03 4.19 6.46
C TYR A 442 -5.99 5.08 7.17
N ASN A 443 -5.53 6.14 6.48
CA ASN A 443 -4.44 7.06 6.90
C ASN A 443 -4.49 7.53 8.36
N ARG A 444 -5.68 7.68 8.96
CA ARG A 444 -5.83 8.07 10.38
C ARG A 444 -5.45 6.97 11.37
N LEU A 445 -5.51 5.71 10.94
CA LEU A 445 -5.18 4.50 11.70
C LEU A 445 -3.77 3.98 11.39
N ILE A 446 -3.09 4.53 10.37
CA ILE A 446 -1.80 4.04 9.86
C ILE A 446 -0.68 4.04 10.92
N ASN A 447 -0.83 4.79 12.01
CA ASN A 447 0.15 4.85 13.09
C ASN A 447 -0.38 4.37 14.46
N ALA A 448 -1.57 3.77 14.51
CA ALA A 448 -2.12 3.25 15.75
C ALA A 448 -1.31 2.02 16.18
N LYS A 449 -0.60 2.12 17.32
CA LYS A 449 0.00 0.93 17.97
C LYS A 449 -1.12 0.13 18.66
N VAL A 450 -0.86 -1.13 18.98
CA VAL A 450 -1.79 -1.94 19.78
C VAL A 450 -1.35 -2.01 21.24
N ALA A 451 -2.34 -2.01 22.14
CA ALA A 451 -2.14 -1.88 23.58
C ALA A 451 -1.33 -3.02 24.18
N ASN A 452 -1.56 -4.22 23.67
CA ASN A 452 -0.84 -5.40 24.10
C ASN A 452 0.60 -5.33 23.55
N PRO A 453 1.63 -5.22 24.42
CA PRO A 453 3.01 -5.13 23.98
C PRO A 453 3.47 -6.37 23.21
N GLN A 454 2.91 -7.55 23.52
CA GLN A 454 3.20 -8.80 22.81
C GLN A 454 2.64 -8.76 21.38
N THR A 455 1.41 -8.26 21.21
CA THR A 455 0.81 -8.06 19.88
C THR A 455 1.63 -7.08 19.06
N GLN A 456 2.04 -5.95 19.64
CA GLN A 456 2.86 -4.96 18.92
C GLN A 456 4.23 -5.52 18.54
N GLN A 457 4.87 -6.29 19.43
CA GLN A 457 6.14 -6.94 19.14
C GLN A 457 5.98 -8.00 18.03
N ALA A 458 4.89 -8.76 18.03
CA ALA A 458 4.60 -9.73 17.00
C ALA A 458 4.42 -9.07 15.62
N ILE A 459 3.69 -7.94 15.55
CA ILE A 459 3.54 -7.12 14.34
C ILE A 459 4.90 -6.59 13.87
N ASN A 460 5.73 -6.05 14.78
CA ASN A 460 7.05 -5.52 14.43
C ASN A 460 7.98 -6.61 13.87
N ASN A 461 8.00 -7.79 14.51
CA ASN A 461 8.79 -8.94 14.07
C ASN A 461 8.31 -9.44 12.70
N TRP A 462 7.00 -9.48 12.49
CA TRP A 462 6.42 -9.83 11.21
C TRP A 462 6.80 -8.81 10.12
N ASN A 463 6.69 -7.50 10.41
CA ASN A 463 7.08 -6.43 9.49
C ASN A 463 8.54 -6.60 9.03
N LEU A 464 9.46 -6.93 9.95
CA LEU A 464 10.87 -7.14 9.62
C LEU A 464 11.08 -8.33 8.67
N LYS A 465 10.51 -9.50 8.97
CA LYS A 465 10.61 -10.67 8.07
C LYS A 465 9.95 -10.42 6.72
N ASN A 466 8.89 -9.65 6.72
CA ASN A 466 8.14 -9.32 5.53
C ASN A 466 8.92 -8.33 4.63
N GLN A 467 9.65 -7.37 5.18
CA GLN A 467 10.63 -6.57 4.42
C GLN A 467 11.70 -7.46 3.77
N GLN A 468 12.17 -8.50 4.46
CA GLN A 468 13.11 -9.47 3.88
C GLN A 468 12.48 -10.28 2.74
N LEU A 469 11.19 -10.60 2.84
CA LEU A 469 10.45 -11.29 1.77
C LEU A 469 10.33 -10.43 0.51
N GLU A 470 10.02 -9.13 0.66
CA GLU A 470 9.94 -8.20 -0.47
C GLU A 470 11.29 -8.01 -1.17
N ALA A 471 12.35 -7.90 -0.38
CA ALA A 471 13.72 -7.88 -0.87
C ALA A 471 14.06 -9.10 -1.75
N GLN A 472 13.72 -10.31 -1.28
CA GLN A 472 13.93 -11.54 -2.04
C GLN A 472 13.02 -11.63 -3.28
N ARG A 473 11.80 -11.08 -3.21
CA ARG A 473 10.89 -11.01 -4.37
C ARG A 473 11.51 -10.17 -5.49
N GLN A 474 12.06 -8.99 -5.17
CA GLN A 474 12.71 -8.12 -6.14
C GLN A 474 13.99 -8.77 -6.70
N GLN A 475 14.74 -9.49 -5.86
CA GLN A 475 15.89 -10.29 -6.31
C GLN A 475 15.47 -11.33 -7.36
N LEU A 476 14.39 -12.07 -7.11
CA LEU A 476 13.89 -13.10 -8.01
C LEU A 476 13.44 -12.53 -9.36
N GLN A 477 12.78 -11.36 -9.35
CA GLN A 477 12.34 -10.66 -10.55
C GLN A 477 13.51 -10.18 -11.40
N ASN A 478 14.60 -9.72 -10.77
CA ASN A 478 15.77 -9.18 -11.47
C ASN A 478 16.75 -10.26 -11.92
N ASN A 479 16.87 -11.38 -11.20
CA ASN A 479 17.77 -12.47 -11.55
C ASN A 479 17.25 -13.82 -11.03
N PHE A 480 16.54 -14.56 -11.89
CA PHE A 480 15.93 -15.83 -11.53
C PHE A 480 16.95 -16.96 -11.35
N SER A 481 16.89 -17.66 -10.21
CA SER A 481 17.53 -18.97 -10.01
C SER A 481 16.61 -19.90 -9.22
N ALA A 482 16.76 -21.21 -9.43
CA ALA A 482 15.94 -22.21 -8.74
C ALA A 482 16.13 -22.15 -7.20
N ASP A 483 17.36 -21.93 -6.74
CA ASP A 483 17.70 -21.84 -5.33
C ASP A 483 17.10 -20.60 -4.66
N VAL A 484 17.16 -19.44 -5.33
CA VAL A 484 16.54 -18.20 -4.83
C VAL A 484 15.02 -18.35 -4.80
N ALA A 485 14.43 -18.97 -5.82
CA ALA A 485 12.99 -19.27 -5.85
C ALA A 485 12.55 -20.18 -4.70
N GLN A 486 13.36 -21.17 -4.33
CA GLN A 486 13.05 -22.06 -3.21
C GLN A 486 13.17 -21.36 -1.86
N LYS A 487 14.25 -20.59 -1.63
CA LYS A 487 14.42 -19.79 -0.41
C LYS A 487 13.31 -18.76 -0.25
N PHE A 488 12.95 -18.10 -1.34
CA PHE A 488 11.83 -17.17 -1.40
C PHE A 488 10.52 -17.85 -0.96
N ARG A 489 10.17 -19.01 -1.53
CA ARG A 489 8.95 -19.76 -1.15
C ARG A 489 8.94 -20.18 0.33
N GLN A 490 10.09 -20.56 0.88
CA GLN A 490 10.22 -20.90 2.29
C GLN A 490 9.96 -19.70 3.19
N LEU A 491 10.60 -18.56 2.90
CA LEU A 491 10.39 -17.32 3.66
C LEU A 491 8.94 -16.81 3.52
N GLU A 492 8.38 -16.90 2.31
CA GLU A 492 6.99 -16.54 2.02
C GLU A 492 6.03 -17.35 2.91
N THR A 493 6.22 -18.66 2.95
CA THR A 493 5.43 -19.55 3.81
C THR A 493 5.54 -19.18 5.29
N GLN A 494 6.74 -18.86 5.78
CA GLN A 494 6.95 -18.47 7.17
C GLN A 494 6.28 -17.13 7.52
N VAL A 495 6.40 -16.12 6.66
CA VAL A 495 5.75 -14.81 6.85
C VAL A 495 4.23 -14.97 6.86
N TYR A 496 3.71 -15.85 6.02
CA TYR A 496 2.27 -16.11 5.92
C TYR A 496 1.74 -16.88 7.11
N GLN A 497 2.44 -17.92 7.55
CA GLN A 497 2.13 -18.66 8.78
C GLN A 497 2.16 -17.73 10.00
N GLN A 498 3.15 -16.85 10.09
CA GLN A 498 3.24 -15.89 11.19
C GLN A 498 2.06 -14.90 11.18
N ALA A 499 1.65 -14.40 10.02
CA ALA A 499 0.46 -13.54 9.90
C ALA A 499 -0.80 -14.27 10.39
N THR A 500 -0.98 -15.54 9.99
CA THR A 500 -2.10 -16.38 10.44
C THR A 500 -2.06 -16.62 11.95
N GLU A 501 -0.88 -16.89 12.52
CA GLU A 501 -0.73 -17.11 13.96
C GLU A 501 -1.02 -15.84 14.75
N ILE A 502 -0.54 -14.67 14.29
CA ILE A 502 -0.84 -13.37 14.91
C ILE A 502 -2.35 -13.13 14.89
N SER A 503 -3.01 -13.37 13.75
CA SER A 503 -4.46 -13.24 13.60
C SER A 503 -5.22 -14.16 14.57
N ARG A 504 -4.74 -15.38 14.79
CA ARG A 504 -5.35 -16.34 15.72
C ARG A 504 -5.13 -16.00 17.18
N GLN A 505 -3.91 -15.57 17.53
CA GLN A 505 -3.51 -15.26 18.91
C GLN A 505 -4.06 -13.92 19.40
N PHE A 506 -4.23 -12.95 18.48
CA PHE A 506 -4.59 -11.58 18.81
C PHE A 506 -5.78 -11.11 17.95
N PRO A 507 -7.03 -11.47 18.35
CA PRO A 507 -8.24 -11.09 17.61
C PRO A 507 -8.39 -9.59 17.39
N GLU A 508 -7.79 -8.75 18.25
CA GLU A 508 -7.83 -7.29 18.13
C GLU A 508 -7.04 -6.70 16.94
N VAL A 509 -6.24 -7.52 16.24
CA VAL A 509 -5.50 -7.14 15.03
C VAL A 509 -5.66 -8.13 13.90
N ALA A 510 -6.56 -9.11 14.05
CA ALA A 510 -6.76 -10.18 13.07
C ALA A 510 -7.04 -9.61 11.68
N GLU A 511 -7.81 -8.52 11.62
CA GLU A 511 -8.22 -7.86 10.38
C GLU A 511 -7.06 -7.22 9.60
N LEU A 512 -5.91 -6.98 10.24
CA LEU A 512 -4.70 -6.53 9.54
C LEU A 512 -4.09 -7.65 8.68
N PHE A 513 -4.33 -8.91 9.03
CA PHE A 513 -3.69 -10.09 8.48
C PHE A 513 -4.65 -11.04 7.74
N GLU A 514 -5.95 -10.81 7.85
CA GLU A 514 -6.99 -11.62 7.23
C GLU A 514 -6.89 -11.65 5.70
N THR A 515 -6.90 -12.87 5.15
CA THR A 515 -6.94 -13.15 3.70
C THR A 515 -8.10 -14.09 3.33
N THR A 516 -8.84 -14.57 4.34
CA THR A 516 -9.98 -15.48 4.19
C THR A 516 -11.08 -15.09 5.19
N PRO A 517 -12.35 -15.03 4.76
CA PRO A 517 -13.48 -14.56 5.57
C PRO A 517 -13.99 -15.62 6.57
N ALA A 518 -13.16 -16.08 7.51
CA ALA A 518 -13.55 -17.11 8.49
C ALA A 518 -14.49 -16.58 9.61
N ASP A 519 -14.48 -15.27 9.85
CA ASP A 519 -15.31 -14.52 10.79
C ASP A 519 -16.64 -14.02 10.16
N ILE A 520 -16.83 -14.13 8.85
CA ILE A 520 -18.08 -13.71 8.19
C ILE A 520 -19.26 -14.60 8.60
N ASP A 521 -19.03 -15.90 8.77
CA ASP A 521 -20.04 -16.80 9.33
C ASP A 521 -20.39 -16.41 10.77
N GLN A 522 -19.41 -15.91 11.52
CA GLN A 522 -19.64 -15.35 12.85
C GLN A 522 -20.47 -14.06 12.79
N LEU A 523 -20.22 -13.17 11.83
CA LEU A 523 -21.04 -11.97 11.61
C LEU A 523 -22.48 -12.32 11.35
N LYS A 524 -22.71 -13.19 10.35
CA LYS A 524 -24.04 -13.62 9.95
C LYS A 524 -24.75 -14.30 11.12
N SER A 525 -24.10 -15.25 11.78
CA SER A 525 -24.70 -15.98 12.92
C SER A 525 -24.97 -15.12 14.16
N SER A 526 -24.32 -13.96 14.29
CA SER A 526 -24.52 -13.01 15.39
C SER A 526 -25.63 -12.00 15.14
N ILE A 527 -26.19 -11.91 13.93
CA ILE A 527 -27.34 -11.04 13.64
C ILE A 527 -28.54 -11.48 14.51
N PRO A 528 -29.16 -10.58 15.30
CA PRO A 528 -30.34 -10.90 16.08
C PRO A 528 -31.52 -11.37 15.21
N ALA A 529 -32.37 -12.24 15.76
CA ALA A 529 -33.47 -12.85 14.99
C ALA A 529 -34.51 -11.84 14.48
N ASP A 530 -34.67 -10.71 15.17
CA ASP A 530 -35.59 -9.62 14.86
C ASP A 530 -34.92 -8.45 14.12
N THR A 531 -33.67 -8.62 13.69
CA THR A 531 -32.91 -7.61 12.95
C THR A 531 -32.73 -8.04 11.49
N VAL A 532 -32.98 -7.10 10.57
CA VAL A 532 -32.60 -7.24 9.16
C VAL A 532 -31.46 -6.28 8.86
N VAL A 533 -30.37 -6.81 8.30
CA VAL A 533 -29.24 -5.99 7.86
C VAL A 533 -29.38 -5.69 6.37
N ILE A 534 -29.16 -4.45 5.98
CA ILE A 534 -29.12 -4.00 4.59
C ILE A 534 -27.69 -3.52 4.29
N GLN A 535 -27.09 -4.04 3.22
CA GLN A 535 -25.78 -3.61 2.75
C GLN A 535 -25.84 -3.21 1.27
N PRO A 536 -25.97 -1.90 0.95
CA PRO A 536 -25.83 -1.41 -0.41
C PRO A 536 -24.35 -1.39 -0.84
N VAL A 537 -24.07 -1.96 -2.00
CA VAL A 537 -22.71 -2.11 -2.57
C VAL A 537 -22.70 -1.61 -4.01
N LEU A 538 -21.85 -0.62 -4.28
CA LEU A 538 -21.63 -0.11 -5.63
C LEU A 538 -20.68 -1.02 -6.40
N LEU A 539 -21.15 -1.57 -7.52
CA LEU A 539 -20.37 -2.38 -8.45
C LEU A 539 -20.01 -1.53 -9.68
N THR A 540 -19.18 -0.52 -9.45
CA THR A 540 -18.92 0.56 -10.44
C THR A 540 -17.45 0.77 -10.78
N ASN A 541 -16.52 0.16 -10.04
CA ASN A 541 -15.08 0.39 -10.14
C ASN A 541 -14.37 -0.31 -11.33
N LEU A 542 -15.10 -1.05 -12.17
CA LEU A 542 -14.55 -1.70 -13.37
C LEU A 542 -15.39 -1.37 -14.60
N GLU A 543 -14.76 -0.91 -15.67
CA GLU A 543 -15.42 -0.58 -16.95
C GLU A 543 -16.02 -1.81 -17.64
N SER A 544 -15.41 -2.98 -17.42
CA SER A 544 -15.78 -4.24 -18.07
C SER A 544 -17.05 -4.89 -17.50
N ILE A 545 -17.67 -4.32 -16.47
CA ILE A 545 -18.92 -4.82 -15.86
C ILE A 545 -20.03 -3.77 -15.90
N PRO A 546 -21.31 -4.17 -16.01
CA PRO A 546 -22.43 -3.24 -15.91
C PRO A 546 -22.44 -2.52 -14.56
N LYS A 547 -22.50 -1.18 -14.62
CA LYS A 547 -22.56 -0.32 -13.45
C LYS A 547 -23.87 -0.58 -12.70
N SER A 548 -23.77 -1.09 -11.49
CA SER A 548 -24.93 -1.53 -10.72
C SER A 548 -24.79 -1.28 -9.23
N LEU A 549 -25.94 -1.21 -8.55
CA LEU A 549 -26.07 -1.22 -7.11
C LEU A 549 -26.59 -2.60 -6.70
N ALA A 550 -25.83 -3.32 -5.88
CA ALA A 550 -26.27 -4.56 -5.25
C ALA A 550 -26.67 -4.27 -3.80
N ILE A 551 -27.93 -4.53 -3.45
CA ILE A 551 -28.44 -4.39 -2.09
C ILE A 551 -28.57 -5.79 -1.50
N PHE A 552 -27.66 -6.11 -0.57
CA PHE A 552 -27.71 -7.35 0.20
C PHE A 552 -28.70 -7.16 1.35
N ILE A 553 -29.55 -8.15 1.56
CA ILE A 553 -30.50 -8.25 2.67
C ILE A 553 -30.11 -9.48 3.47
N LEU A 554 -29.78 -9.29 4.74
CA LEU A 554 -29.25 -10.35 5.57
C LEU A 554 -30.09 -10.56 6.81
N THR A 555 -30.25 -11.84 7.13
CA THR A 555 -30.66 -12.32 8.44
C THR A 555 -29.62 -13.32 8.93
N LYS A 556 -29.80 -13.80 10.16
CA LYS A 556 -28.95 -14.85 10.75
C LYS A 556 -28.74 -16.07 9.84
N ASN A 557 -29.74 -16.42 9.04
CA ASN A 557 -29.73 -17.67 8.28
C ASN A 557 -29.69 -17.46 6.76
N LYS A 558 -30.02 -16.26 6.25
CA LYS A 558 -30.24 -16.05 4.83
C LYS A 558 -29.56 -14.77 4.34
N VAL A 559 -28.97 -14.87 3.15
CA VAL A 559 -28.50 -13.73 2.36
C VAL A 559 -29.27 -13.71 1.06
N THR A 560 -29.94 -12.60 0.77
CA THR A 560 -30.53 -12.31 -0.55
C THR A 560 -29.92 -11.05 -1.12
N VAL A 561 -29.91 -10.93 -2.44
CA VAL A 561 -29.35 -9.75 -3.12
C VAL A 561 -30.31 -9.31 -4.20
N ILE A 562 -30.59 -8.01 -4.23
CA ILE A 562 -31.28 -7.35 -5.34
C ILE A 562 -30.29 -6.44 -6.02
N LYS A 563 -30.08 -6.65 -7.32
CA LYS A 563 -29.14 -5.89 -8.15
C LYS A 563 -29.89 -5.02 -9.14
N THR A 564 -29.63 -3.72 -9.13
CA THR A 564 -30.24 -2.73 -10.03
C THR A 564 -29.15 -2.01 -10.83
N LEU A 565 -29.43 -1.70 -12.10
CA LEU A 565 -28.53 -0.87 -12.90
C LEU A 565 -28.62 0.58 -12.43
N ILE A 566 -27.47 1.26 -12.38
CA ILE A 566 -27.39 2.68 -12.01
C ILE A 566 -26.46 3.41 -12.95
N LYS A 567 -26.62 4.74 -13.02
CA LYS A 567 -25.61 5.64 -13.60
C LYS A 567 -24.77 6.19 -12.46
N PRO A 568 -23.47 5.82 -12.35
CA PRO A 568 -22.65 6.16 -11.18
C PRO A 568 -22.56 7.66 -10.93
N ASP A 569 -22.36 8.47 -11.97
CA ASP A 569 -22.19 9.92 -11.84
C ASP A 569 -23.48 10.61 -11.37
N GLU A 570 -24.64 10.21 -11.91
CA GLU A 570 -25.94 10.73 -11.46
C GLU A 570 -26.24 10.31 -10.01
N PHE A 571 -25.90 9.08 -9.63
CA PHE A 571 -26.07 8.60 -8.26
C PHE A 571 -25.13 9.32 -7.27
N ASP A 572 -23.86 9.48 -7.64
CA ASP A 572 -22.87 10.18 -6.81
C ASP A 572 -23.21 11.65 -6.64
N GLN A 573 -23.67 12.31 -7.71
CA GLN A 573 -24.17 13.68 -7.67
C GLN A 573 -25.40 13.80 -6.76
N LEU A 574 -26.40 12.93 -6.95
CA LEU A 574 -27.61 12.92 -6.11
C LEU A 574 -27.27 12.74 -4.63
N LEU A 575 -26.40 11.77 -4.32
CA LEU A 575 -25.96 11.51 -2.95
C LEU A 575 -25.20 12.72 -2.38
N THR A 576 -24.29 13.30 -3.15
CA THR A 576 -23.49 14.47 -2.72
C THR A 576 -24.38 15.68 -2.44
N GLN A 577 -25.33 15.97 -3.34
CA GLN A 577 -26.30 17.04 -3.17
C GLN A 577 -27.17 16.80 -1.93
N TYR A 578 -27.72 15.60 -1.77
CA TYR A 578 -28.56 15.29 -0.61
C TYR A 578 -27.81 15.46 0.72
N LEU A 579 -26.56 15.02 0.79
CA LEU A 579 -25.73 15.21 1.98
C LEU A 579 -25.46 16.69 2.28
N GLU A 580 -25.30 17.54 1.27
CA GLU A 580 -25.18 19.00 1.47
C GLU A 580 -26.49 19.62 1.98
N GLN A 581 -27.62 19.18 1.42
CA GLN A 581 -28.94 19.70 1.75
C GLN A 581 -29.37 19.31 3.17
N VAL A 582 -29.17 18.06 3.59
CA VAL A 582 -29.58 17.60 4.92
C VAL A 582 -28.76 18.27 6.04
N GLU A 583 -27.53 18.69 5.72
CA GLU A 583 -26.64 19.45 6.59
C GLU A 583 -26.98 20.97 6.65
N ASN A 584 -27.91 21.45 5.82
CA ASN A 584 -28.32 22.86 5.76
C ASN A 584 -29.82 22.99 6.05
N ASP A 585 -30.19 23.52 7.21
CA ASP A 585 -31.59 23.62 7.64
C ASP A 585 -32.45 24.63 6.86
N GLY A 586 -31.84 25.44 6.00
CA GLY A 586 -32.53 26.37 5.11
C GLY A 586 -32.86 25.83 3.72
N ASP A 587 -32.43 24.62 3.35
CA ASP A 587 -32.63 24.07 2.00
C ASP A 587 -33.89 23.20 1.94
N PRO A 588 -34.96 23.60 1.23
CA PRO A 588 -36.20 22.82 1.17
C PRO A 588 -36.13 21.61 0.22
N ASP A 589 -35.14 21.55 -0.68
CA ASP A 589 -35.08 20.56 -1.76
C ASP A 589 -34.57 19.19 -1.28
N TYR A 590 -34.12 19.09 -0.02
CA TYR A 590 -33.71 17.82 0.60
C TYR A 590 -34.81 16.75 0.52
N ALA A 591 -36.08 17.15 0.57
CA ALA A 591 -37.21 16.22 0.61
C ALA A 591 -37.37 15.46 -0.72
N GLU A 592 -37.14 16.12 -1.85
CA GLU A 592 -37.22 15.48 -3.18
C GLU A 592 -36.07 14.48 -3.37
N ASN A 593 -34.85 14.89 -3.01
CA ASN A 593 -33.67 14.03 -3.14
C ASN A 593 -33.69 12.87 -2.13
N SER A 594 -34.27 13.06 -0.94
CA SER A 594 -34.56 11.99 0.01
C SER A 594 -35.46 10.90 -0.59
N VAL A 595 -36.51 11.29 -1.32
CA VAL A 595 -37.41 10.36 -2.01
C VAL A 595 -36.68 9.60 -3.11
N LYS A 596 -35.90 10.29 -3.95
CA LYS A 596 -35.11 9.64 -5.01
C LYS A 596 -34.14 8.60 -4.44
N LEU A 597 -33.46 8.94 -3.34
CA LEU A 597 -32.56 8.01 -2.65
C LEU A 597 -33.32 6.84 -2.00
N TYR A 598 -34.51 7.07 -1.43
CA TYR A 598 -35.37 5.97 -0.95
C TYR A 598 -35.72 5.00 -2.07
N ASP A 599 -36.09 5.52 -3.25
CA ASP A 599 -36.48 4.71 -4.40
C ASP A 599 -35.32 3.92 -5.01
N ILE A 600 -34.07 4.37 -4.81
CA ILE A 600 -32.87 3.65 -5.23
C ILE A 600 -32.41 2.64 -4.17
N LEU A 601 -32.43 3.01 -2.88
CA LEU A 601 -31.75 2.26 -1.81
C LEU A 601 -32.67 1.36 -0.97
N ILE A 602 -33.96 1.70 -0.84
CA ILE A 602 -34.90 0.98 0.03
C ILE A 602 -36.04 0.34 -0.77
N ARG A 603 -36.64 1.07 -1.71
CA ARG A 603 -37.77 0.57 -2.52
C ARG A 603 -37.51 -0.79 -3.18
N PRO A 604 -36.33 -1.08 -3.77
CA PRO A 604 -36.11 -2.37 -4.42
C PRO A 604 -36.19 -3.55 -3.46
N VAL A 605 -35.87 -3.33 -2.18
CA VAL A 605 -35.79 -4.36 -1.13
C VAL A 605 -36.95 -4.32 -0.14
N GLU A 606 -37.83 -3.32 -0.23
CA GLU A 606 -38.91 -3.06 0.72
C GLU A 606 -39.85 -4.27 0.93
N ALA A 607 -40.24 -4.95 -0.16
CA ALA A 607 -41.10 -6.12 -0.08
C ALA A 607 -40.43 -7.31 0.64
N GLU A 608 -39.12 -7.49 0.48
CA GLU A 608 -38.37 -8.55 1.18
C GLU A 608 -38.18 -8.20 2.65
N ILE A 609 -37.93 -6.92 2.98
CA ILE A 609 -37.86 -6.43 4.36
C ILE A 609 -39.19 -6.67 5.08
N GLN A 610 -40.32 -6.31 4.45
CA GLN A 610 -41.65 -6.48 5.04
C GLN A 610 -41.99 -7.95 5.33
N LYS A 611 -41.59 -8.89 4.45
CA LYS A 611 -41.79 -10.33 4.68
C LYS A 611 -41.05 -10.84 5.91
N LEU A 612 -39.93 -10.23 6.25
CA LEU A 612 -39.09 -10.62 7.39
C LEU A 612 -39.57 -10.01 8.72
N GLN A 613 -40.47 -9.02 8.68
CA GLN A 613 -41.05 -8.34 9.85
C GLN A 613 -40.01 -7.94 10.91
N PRO A 614 -38.92 -7.22 10.54
CA PRO A 614 -37.90 -6.83 11.50
C PRO A 614 -38.46 -5.85 12.53
N LYS A 615 -37.98 -5.97 13.77
CA LYS A 615 -38.11 -4.91 14.78
C LYS A 615 -37.05 -3.83 14.64
N GLN A 616 -35.94 -4.14 13.96
CA GLN A 616 -34.82 -3.22 13.75
C GLN A 616 -34.18 -3.41 12.38
N LEU A 617 -33.77 -2.29 11.77
CA LEU A 617 -32.93 -2.28 10.58
C LEU A 617 -31.51 -1.89 10.93
N SER A 618 -30.54 -2.68 10.46
CA SER A 618 -29.13 -2.34 10.54
C SER A 618 -28.57 -2.08 9.15
N ILE A 619 -27.69 -1.08 9.02
CA ILE A 619 -27.07 -0.71 7.74
C ILE A 619 -25.56 -1.01 7.79
N ILE A 620 -25.05 -1.74 6.81
CA ILE A 620 -23.61 -1.80 6.55
C ILE A 620 -23.34 -0.94 5.30
N ALA A 621 -22.70 0.22 5.48
CA ALA A 621 -22.43 1.15 4.39
C ALA A 621 -20.94 1.28 4.09
N THR A 622 -20.63 1.60 2.83
CA THR A 622 -19.26 1.84 2.32
C THR A 622 -19.19 3.13 1.53
N GLY A 623 -18.02 3.77 1.44
CA GLY A 623 -17.89 5.04 0.70
C GLY A 623 -18.77 6.14 1.28
N LYS A 624 -19.21 7.10 0.43
CA LYS A 624 -20.10 8.22 0.82
C LYS A 624 -21.38 7.77 1.53
N LEU A 625 -21.88 6.55 1.28
CA LEU A 625 -23.08 6.01 1.94
C LEU A 625 -22.91 5.86 3.46
N ARG A 626 -21.68 5.82 3.98
CA ARG A 626 -21.41 5.83 5.43
C ARG A 626 -21.90 7.12 6.10
N TYR A 627 -22.04 8.20 5.35
CA TYR A 627 -22.51 9.50 5.84
C TYR A 627 -24.01 9.72 5.62
N LEU A 628 -24.67 8.86 4.83
CA LEU A 628 -26.09 9.00 4.57
C LEU A 628 -26.86 8.55 5.81
N PRO A 629 -27.65 9.42 6.49
CA PRO A 629 -28.56 8.98 7.55
C PRO A 629 -29.76 8.24 6.92
N PHE A 630 -29.70 6.92 6.77
CA PHE A 630 -30.74 6.13 6.06
C PHE A 630 -32.14 6.32 6.62
N GLU A 631 -32.22 6.64 7.90
CA GLU A 631 -33.43 6.95 8.65
C GLU A 631 -34.21 8.18 8.13
N THR A 632 -33.57 9.09 7.38
CA THR A 632 -34.18 10.28 6.75
C THR A 632 -34.70 10.03 5.35
N LEU A 633 -34.51 8.83 4.80
CA LEU A 633 -35.04 8.49 3.49
C LEU A 633 -36.57 8.40 3.56
N ARG A 634 -37.25 9.18 2.72
CA ARG A 634 -38.70 9.36 2.74
C ARG A 634 -39.37 8.51 1.67
N ASP A 635 -40.37 7.75 2.07
CA ASP A 635 -41.16 6.93 1.17
C ASP A 635 -42.19 7.79 0.43
N SER A 636 -42.07 7.91 -0.90
CA SER A 636 -43.03 8.63 -1.75
C SER A 636 -44.48 8.13 -1.66
N LYS A 637 -44.72 6.87 -1.25
CA LYS A 637 -46.06 6.28 -1.19
C LYS A 637 -46.78 6.51 0.12
N THR A 638 -46.03 6.53 1.23
CA THR A 638 -46.59 6.69 2.59
C THR A 638 -46.29 8.05 3.20
N GLU A 639 -45.42 8.82 2.55
CA GLU A 639 -44.85 10.09 3.01
C GLU A 639 -44.05 10.00 4.32
N LYS A 640 -43.86 8.79 4.84
CA LYS A 640 -43.14 8.52 6.09
C LYS A 640 -41.65 8.36 5.83
N TYR A 641 -40.86 8.88 6.76
CA TYR A 641 -39.43 8.59 6.86
C TYR A 641 -39.20 7.14 7.29
N LEU A 642 -38.05 6.56 6.90
CA LEU A 642 -37.67 5.20 7.31
C LEU A 642 -37.63 5.05 8.83
N ILE A 643 -37.22 6.11 9.57
CA ILE A 643 -37.21 6.11 11.03
C ILE A 643 -38.60 5.93 11.67
N GLN A 644 -39.68 6.28 10.96
CA GLN A 644 -41.05 6.07 11.46
C GLN A 644 -41.50 4.62 11.27
N LYS A 645 -40.76 3.82 10.49
CA LYS A 645 -41.03 2.40 10.26
C LYS A 645 -40.18 1.51 11.16
N TYR A 646 -38.90 1.84 11.36
CA TYR A 646 -37.95 1.03 12.11
C TYR A 646 -36.92 1.89 12.87
N PRO A 647 -36.44 1.44 14.05
CA PRO A 647 -35.14 1.86 14.56
C PRO A 647 -34.06 1.52 13.54
N VAL A 648 -33.12 2.45 13.30
CA VAL A 648 -32.02 2.30 12.36
C VAL A 648 -30.69 2.45 13.10
N ASN A 649 -29.79 1.48 12.93
CA ASN A 649 -28.40 1.58 13.38
C ASN A 649 -27.45 1.17 12.24
N TYR A 650 -26.16 1.39 12.44
CA TYR A 650 -25.11 1.01 11.52
C TYR A 650 -24.27 -0.10 12.12
N LEU A 651 -23.71 -0.94 11.27
CA LEU A 651 -22.78 -1.99 11.66
C LEU A 651 -21.48 -1.84 10.86
N THR A 652 -20.37 -2.11 11.53
CA THR A 652 -19.10 -2.41 10.88
C THR A 652 -18.85 -3.92 10.96
N ARG A 653 -17.86 -4.45 10.24
CA ARG A 653 -17.48 -5.86 10.41
C ARG A 653 -17.04 -6.18 11.86
N ILE A 654 -16.46 -5.22 12.59
CA ILE A 654 -16.00 -5.45 13.98
C ILE A 654 -17.17 -5.56 14.96
N SER A 655 -18.35 -5.03 14.60
CA SER A 655 -19.56 -5.18 15.39
C SER A 655 -19.95 -6.66 15.63
N THR A 656 -19.37 -7.63 14.89
CA THR A 656 -19.45 -9.07 15.22
C THR A 656 -19.15 -9.39 16.68
N SER A 657 -18.07 -8.82 17.20
CA SER A 657 -17.60 -9.07 18.58
C SER A 657 -18.55 -8.50 19.64
N SER A 658 -19.37 -7.52 19.27
CA SER A 658 -20.39 -6.94 20.13
C SER A 658 -21.72 -7.68 20.05
N LEU A 659 -22.09 -8.19 18.88
CA LEU A 659 -23.38 -8.85 18.63
C LEU A 659 -23.49 -10.25 19.27
N GLY A 660 -22.39 -11.02 19.33
CA GLY A 660 -22.40 -12.44 19.74
C GLY A 660 -22.51 -12.73 21.24
N SER A 661 -22.48 -11.71 22.12
CA SER A 661 -22.46 -11.91 23.58
C SER A 661 -23.75 -11.48 24.27
N LEU A 662 -24.84 -12.20 24.05
CA LEU A 662 -25.94 -12.26 25.03
C LEU A 662 -25.67 -13.43 25.99
N LYS A 663 -24.65 -13.30 26.83
CA LYS A 663 -24.81 -13.83 28.19
C LYS A 663 -25.60 -12.76 28.91
N GLU A 664 -26.81 -13.13 29.32
CA GLU A 664 -27.75 -12.39 30.16
C GLU A 664 -27.19 -11.07 30.68
N THR A 665 -27.80 -9.97 30.26
CA THR A 665 -27.70 -8.68 30.94
C THR A 665 -27.82 -8.94 32.43
N THR A 666 -26.74 -8.67 33.16
CA THR A 666 -26.82 -8.44 34.59
C THR A 666 -27.94 -7.42 34.82
N ASN A 667 -28.83 -7.69 35.78
CA ASN A 667 -29.92 -6.80 36.24
C ASN A 667 -29.41 -5.43 36.80
N GLN A 668 -28.23 -4.95 36.39
CA GLN A 668 -27.69 -3.67 36.79
C GLN A 668 -28.29 -2.56 35.93
N LEU A 669 -28.95 -1.62 36.60
CA LEU A 669 -29.40 -0.35 36.03
C LEU A 669 -28.24 0.33 35.28
N PRO A 670 -28.48 0.92 34.10
CA PRO A 670 -27.45 1.61 33.33
C PRO A 670 -26.84 2.76 34.15
N LYS A 671 -25.51 2.84 34.20
CA LYS A 671 -24.77 3.91 34.86
C LYS A 671 -23.87 4.60 33.85
N VAL A 672 -23.95 5.92 33.79
CA VAL A 672 -23.14 6.71 32.87
C VAL A 672 -21.97 7.37 33.57
N LEU A 673 -20.82 7.37 32.91
CA LEU A 673 -19.74 8.30 33.17
C LEU A 673 -19.82 9.42 32.14
N ALA A 674 -20.10 10.63 32.60
CA ALA A 674 -20.38 11.77 31.73
C ALA A 674 -19.33 12.88 31.90
N PHE A 675 -18.75 13.33 30.78
CA PHE A 675 -17.82 14.45 30.70
C PHE A 675 -18.45 15.57 29.90
N GLY A 676 -18.43 16.80 30.43
CA GLY A 676 -19.08 17.95 29.79
C GLY A 676 -18.24 19.21 29.85
N ASN A 677 -18.23 19.96 28.74
CA ASN A 677 -17.62 21.28 28.62
C ASN A 677 -16.24 21.41 29.29
N PRO A 678 -15.20 20.70 28.82
CA PRO A 678 -13.90 20.71 29.48
C PRO A 678 -13.22 22.08 29.52
N VAL A 679 -13.62 23.01 28.65
CA VAL A 679 -13.05 24.35 28.57
C VAL A 679 -14.18 25.39 28.49
N SER A 680 -14.53 25.99 29.63
CA SER A 680 -15.62 26.97 29.74
C SER A 680 -15.26 28.39 29.26
N ARG A 681 -14.49 28.51 28.16
CA ARG A 681 -14.10 29.79 27.55
C ARG A 681 -14.13 29.72 26.03
N ASP A 682 -14.51 30.82 25.40
CA ASP A 682 -14.61 30.89 23.95
C ASP A 682 -13.23 30.74 23.27
N PRO A 683 -13.16 30.10 22.09
CA PRO A 683 -14.26 29.58 21.27
C PRO A 683 -14.68 28.13 21.60
N GLN A 684 -14.22 27.55 22.71
CA GLN A 684 -14.39 26.13 23.04
C GLN A 684 -15.53 25.85 24.05
N ASN A 685 -16.26 26.89 24.45
CA ASN A 685 -17.28 26.82 25.47
C ASN A 685 -18.55 26.15 24.93
N LEU A 686 -19.06 25.16 25.66
CA LEU A 686 -20.26 24.38 25.34
C LEU A 686 -21.23 24.38 26.53
N PRO A 687 -22.00 25.46 26.75
CA PRO A 687 -22.87 25.56 27.92
C PRO A 687 -23.98 24.49 27.94
N GLY A 688 -24.53 24.13 26.79
CA GLY A 688 -25.52 23.06 26.65
C GLY A 688 -24.95 21.70 27.06
N ALA A 689 -23.68 21.42 26.78
CA ALA A 689 -22.98 20.20 27.23
C ALA A 689 -22.94 20.06 28.77
N GLU A 690 -22.83 21.16 29.53
CA GLU A 690 -22.91 21.09 31.00
C GLU A 690 -24.32 20.71 31.47
N ILE A 691 -25.34 21.29 30.85
CA ILE A 691 -26.75 21.01 31.18
C ILE A 691 -27.08 19.57 30.81
N GLU A 692 -26.68 19.14 29.62
CA GLU A 692 -26.82 17.77 29.11
C GLU A 692 -26.26 16.74 30.10
N VAL A 693 -25.01 16.90 30.52
CA VAL A 693 -24.34 15.97 31.45
C VAL A 693 -25.02 15.94 32.81
N ASN A 694 -25.41 17.10 33.34
CA ASN A 694 -26.10 17.17 34.62
C ASN A 694 -27.48 16.49 34.57
N GLU A 695 -28.24 16.68 33.50
CA GLU A 695 -29.57 16.06 33.36
C GLU A 695 -29.49 14.55 33.11
N ILE A 696 -28.53 14.08 32.31
CA ILE A 696 -28.33 12.65 32.07
C ILE A 696 -27.96 11.94 33.40
N THR A 697 -27.01 12.48 34.16
CA THR A 697 -26.54 11.83 35.40
C THR A 697 -27.59 11.82 36.51
N LYS A 698 -28.52 12.78 36.56
CA LYS A 698 -29.67 12.75 37.48
C LYS A 698 -30.67 11.63 37.16
N LYS A 699 -30.83 11.27 35.88
CA LYS A 699 -31.78 10.24 35.45
C LYS A 699 -31.29 8.82 35.74
N LEU A 700 -29.98 8.58 35.67
CA LEU A 700 -29.38 7.27 35.83
C LEU A 700 -28.69 7.13 37.18
N SER A 701 -29.31 6.41 38.12
CA SER A 701 -28.79 6.25 39.48
C SER A 701 -27.41 5.57 39.51
N GLY A 702 -26.45 6.18 40.22
CA GLY A 702 -25.07 5.69 40.32
C GLY A 702 -24.16 6.15 39.16
N SER A 703 -24.59 7.16 38.40
CA SER A 703 -23.78 7.84 37.38
C SER A 703 -22.85 8.90 37.99
N GLU A 704 -21.75 9.20 37.31
CA GLU A 704 -20.77 10.21 37.73
C GLU A 704 -20.55 11.26 36.61
N ALA A 705 -20.42 12.53 36.99
CA ALA A 705 -20.21 13.66 36.09
C ALA A 705 -18.88 14.38 36.36
N TYR A 706 -18.17 14.74 35.30
CA TYR A 706 -16.96 15.56 35.32
C TYR A 706 -17.14 16.75 34.38
N LEU A 707 -17.18 17.97 34.94
CA LEU A 707 -17.43 19.21 34.20
C LEU A 707 -16.22 20.15 34.26
N GLY A 708 -16.04 20.99 33.25
CA GLY A 708 -15.04 22.06 33.26
C GLY A 708 -13.63 21.52 33.52
N ASN A 709 -12.92 22.15 34.45
CA ASN A 709 -11.56 21.77 34.84
C ASN A 709 -11.41 20.35 35.41
N LYS A 710 -12.51 19.67 35.77
CA LYS A 710 -12.50 18.26 36.23
C LYS A 710 -12.64 17.27 35.08
N ALA A 711 -13.04 17.71 33.89
CA ALA A 711 -13.20 16.87 32.70
C ALA A 711 -11.84 16.54 32.05
N THR A 712 -10.94 15.91 32.81
CA THR A 712 -9.56 15.60 32.40
C THR A 712 -9.42 14.22 31.77
N LEU A 713 -8.43 14.04 30.91
CA LEU A 713 -8.09 12.74 30.32
C LEU A 713 -7.70 11.72 31.40
N ALA A 714 -7.02 12.19 32.45
CA ALA A 714 -6.66 11.36 33.60
C ALA A 714 -7.90 10.79 34.31
N ASN A 715 -8.90 11.64 34.59
CA ASN A 715 -10.16 11.18 35.18
C ASN A 715 -10.89 10.22 34.25
N PHE A 716 -10.94 10.52 32.96
CA PHE A 716 -11.56 9.62 31.98
C PHE A 716 -10.91 8.22 32.01
N LYS A 717 -9.58 8.14 31.90
CA LYS A 717 -8.86 6.85 31.91
C LYS A 717 -9.04 6.07 33.21
N ASN A 718 -9.08 6.76 34.35
CA ASN A 718 -9.25 6.13 35.66
C ASN A 718 -10.66 5.61 35.90
N GLN A 719 -11.68 6.29 35.37
CA GLN A 719 -13.08 5.97 35.67
C GLN A 719 -13.78 5.13 34.60
N ALA A 720 -13.41 5.25 33.32
CA ALA A 720 -14.18 4.67 32.20
C ALA A 720 -14.48 3.17 32.35
N LEU A 721 -13.57 2.38 32.92
CA LEU A 721 -13.74 0.93 33.10
C LEU A 721 -14.80 0.55 34.14
N ARG A 722 -15.23 1.48 35.00
CA ARG A 722 -16.25 1.25 36.03
C ARG A 722 -17.68 1.37 35.50
N PHE A 723 -17.86 1.96 34.31
CA PHE A 723 -19.16 2.33 33.77
C PHE A 723 -19.45 1.61 32.46
N ASN A 724 -20.70 1.19 32.30
CA ASN A 724 -21.16 0.54 31.07
C ASN A 724 -21.62 1.57 30.03
N LEU A 725 -21.97 2.79 30.41
CA LEU A 725 -22.23 3.89 29.49
C LEU A 725 -21.18 4.99 29.68
N VAL A 726 -20.63 5.48 28.58
CA VAL A 726 -19.65 6.58 28.56
C VAL A 726 -20.22 7.69 27.69
N HIS A 727 -20.24 8.91 28.20
CA HIS A 727 -20.80 10.06 27.51
C HIS A 727 -19.77 11.20 27.51
N LEU A 728 -19.34 11.63 26.32
CA LEU A 728 -18.36 12.69 26.12
C LEU A 728 -19.00 13.86 25.36
N ALA A 729 -19.47 14.85 26.10
CA ALA A 729 -19.97 16.13 25.60
C ALA A 729 -18.80 17.13 25.54
N THR A 730 -17.90 16.91 24.57
CA THR A 730 -16.70 17.73 24.36
C THR A 730 -16.48 18.02 22.87
N HIS A 731 -15.68 19.04 22.54
CA HIS A 731 -15.20 19.23 21.18
C HIS A 731 -14.28 18.09 20.72
N GLY A 732 -14.44 17.72 19.46
CA GLY A 732 -13.51 16.88 18.73
C GLY A 732 -13.22 17.49 17.38
N CYS A 733 -11.98 17.41 16.93
CA CYS A 733 -11.60 17.94 15.63
C CYS A 733 -11.09 16.87 14.67
N PHE A 734 -11.77 16.76 13.53
CA PHE A 734 -11.47 15.79 12.47
C PHE A 734 -11.31 16.45 11.08
N GLN A 735 -11.40 17.79 11.01
CA GLN A 735 -11.16 18.62 9.82
C GLN A 735 -10.13 19.72 10.08
N ASN A 736 -9.26 20.00 9.11
CA ASN A 736 -8.17 20.97 9.23
C ASN A 736 -8.63 22.42 9.52
N THR A 737 -9.79 22.83 9.00
CA THR A 737 -10.33 24.19 9.15
C THR A 737 -10.80 24.43 10.58
N ASP A 738 -11.69 23.56 11.05
CA ASP A 738 -12.37 23.65 12.35
C ASP A 738 -11.35 23.46 13.50
N CYS A 739 -10.29 22.69 13.25
CA CYS A 739 -9.16 22.50 14.16
C CYS A 739 -8.43 23.80 14.47
N LYS A 740 -8.26 24.68 13.48
CA LYS A 740 -7.55 25.94 13.69
C LYS A 740 -8.40 26.91 14.52
N GLU A 741 -9.70 26.97 14.23
CA GLU A 741 -10.65 27.83 14.95
C GLU A 741 -10.74 27.43 16.43
N LEU A 742 -10.83 26.13 16.71
CA LEU A 742 -10.88 25.60 18.07
C LEU A 742 -9.49 25.39 18.71
N ASN A 743 -8.38 25.77 18.04
CA ASN A 743 -7.01 25.50 18.49
C ASN A 743 -6.76 24.03 18.89
N LEU A 744 -7.35 23.10 18.14
CA LEU A 744 -7.21 21.66 18.28
C LEU A 744 -6.28 21.07 17.22
N LYS A 745 -5.60 19.97 17.55
CA LYS A 745 -4.88 19.15 16.57
C LYS A 745 -5.87 18.31 15.77
N ASN A 746 -5.53 17.99 14.52
CA ASN A 746 -6.29 17.01 13.75
C ASN A 746 -6.42 15.68 14.48
N ASN A 747 -7.60 15.08 14.38
CA ASN A 747 -7.96 13.79 14.96
C ASN A 747 -7.84 13.78 16.50
N SER A 748 -8.28 14.85 17.16
CA SER A 748 -8.20 14.94 18.63
C SER A 748 -9.55 15.21 19.29
N LEU A 749 -9.71 14.70 20.52
CA LEU A 749 -10.78 15.03 21.46
C LEU A 749 -10.23 15.96 22.54
N LEU A 750 -11.00 16.99 22.91
CA LEU A 750 -10.61 17.94 23.94
C LEU A 750 -10.92 17.39 25.33
N PHE A 751 -9.93 17.46 26.23
CA PHE A 751 -10.08 17.31 27.67
C PHE A 751 -9.52 18.57 28.34
N ALA A 752 -9.87 18.80 29.61
CA ALA A 752 -9.51 20.04 30.31
C ALA A 752 -7.99 20.23 30.47
N ASP A 753 -7.25 19.12 30.56
CA ASP A 753 -5.80 19.07 30.77
C ASP A 753 -5.01 18.86 29.47
N THR A 754 -5.63 18.35 28.40
CA THR A 754 -4.92 17.97 27.17
C THR A 754 -5.85 17.72 25.99
N GLN A 755 -5.26 17.50 24.81
CA GLN A 755 -5.97 17.02 23.63
C GLN A 755 -5.58 15.57 23.37
N PHE A 756 -6.57 14.68 23.28
CA PHE A 756 -6.40 13.24 23.14
C PHE A 756 -6.49 12.82 21.68
N ASN A 757 -5.43 12.23 21.12
CA ASN A 757 -5.45 11.71 19.75
C ASN A 757 -6.37 10.49 19.66
N ILE A 758 -7.35 10.51 18.76
CA ILE A 758 -8.33 9.44 18.61
C ILE A 758 -7.69 8.11 18.21
N ALA A 759 -6.54 8.12 17.53
CA ALA A 759 -5.81 6.89 17.20
C ALA A 759 -5.35 6.15 18.46
N ASP A 760 -5.16 6.87 19.56
CA ASP A 760 -4.79 6.30 20.86
C ASP A 760 -6.00 5.71 21.61
N ALA A 761 -7.23 5.89 21.11
CA ALA A 761 -8.43 5.33 21.73
C ALA A 761 -8.41 3.79 21.74
N ALA A 762 -7.69 3.16 20.80
CA ALA A 762 -7.46 1.71 20.80
C ALA A 762 -6.77 1.20 22.09
N PHE A 763 -6.09 2.07 22.85
CA PHE A 763 -5.42 1.73 24.11
C PHE A 763 -6.31 1.80 25.34
N LEU A 764 -7.56 2.26 25.22
CA LEU A 764 -8.41 2.54 26.38
C LEU A 764 -8.96 1.28 27.06
N GLY A 765 -8.98 0.14 26.36
CA GLY A 765 -9.42 -1.13 26.94
C GLY A 765 -10.87 -1.10 27.42
N LEU A 766 -11.78 -0.54 26.63
CA LEU A 766 -13.21 -0.34 26.89
C LEU A 766 -14.05 -1.62 26.93
N LYS A 767 -13.45 -2.76 27.31
CA LYS A 767 -14.14 -4.04 27.48
C LYS A 767 -15.18 -3.89 28.61
N GLY A 768 -16.46 -3.92 28.23
CA GLY A 768 -17.58 -3.73 29.16
C GLY A 768 -18.39 -2.45 28.92
N THR A 769 -17.87 -1.52 28.10
CA THR A 769 -18.61 -0.35 27.66
C THR A 769 -19.68 -0.75 26.62
N GLN A 770 -20.95 -0.62 26.99
CA GLN A 770 -22.13 -0.92 26.17
C GLN A 770 -22.44 0.18 25.15
N LEU A 771 -22.11 1.42 25.48
CA LEU A 771 -22.26 2.59 24.60
C LEU A 771 -21.24 3.67 24.96
N LEU A 772 -20.55 4.18 23.95
CA LEU A 772 -19.79 5.43 24.03
C LEU A 772 -20.47 6.50 23.17
N THR A 773 -20.94 7.58 23.78
CA THR A 773 -21.58 8.72 23.10
C THR A 773 -20.61 9.87 22.95
N LEU A 774 -20.46 10.39 21.72
CA LEU A 774 -19.76 11.62 21.39
C LEU A 774 -20.81 12.67 20.98
N SER A 775 -21.29 13.48 21.94
CA SER A 775 -22.44 14.38 21.71
C SER A 775 -22.05 15.75 21.18
N ALA A 776 -21.03 16.40 21.73
CA ALA A 776 -20.59 17.73 21.27
C ALA A 776 -19.41 17.71 20.28
N CYS A 777 -19.04 16.53 19.79
CA CYS A 777 -17.95 16.39 18.81
C CYS A 777 -18.49 16.59 17.39
N GLN A 778 -17.78 17.35 16.57
CA GLN A 778 -18.00 17.38 15.11
C GLN A 778 -17.30 16.18 14.47
N THR A 779 -17.82 14.97 14.70
CA THR A 779 -17.07 13.72 14.45
C THR A 779 -16.95 13.29 12.99
N ALA A 780 -17.82 13.78 12.10
CA ALA A 780 -18.03 13.14 10.80
C ALA A 780 -18.25 14.07 9.61
N LYS A 781 -18.05 15.39 9.76
CA LYS A 781 -18.18 16.35 8.66
C LYS A 781 -17.23 15.98 7.50
N LYS A 782 -17.73 16.02 6.26
CA LYS A 782 -17.08 15.66 4.96
C LYS A 782 -15.55 15.59 4.97
N ILE A 783 -14.97 14.40 4.83
CA ILE A 783 -13.59 14.23 4.34
C ILE A 783 -13.69 13.32 3.14
N ASP A 784 -13.60 13.94 1.97
CA ASP A 784 -13.47 13.32 0.64
C ASP A 784 -14.52 12.27 0.25
N ASP A 785 -14.46 11.87 -1.02
CA ASP A 785 -15.44 10.97 -1.65
C ASP A 785 -15.45 9.53 -1.07
N LYS A 786 -14.65 9.23 -0.04
CA LYS A 786 -14.40 7.86 0.43
C LYS A 786 -15.12 7.47 1.72
N GLY A 787 -15.85 8.36 2.38
CA GLY A 787 -16.75 7.92 3.45
C GLY A 787 -16.14 7.70 4.84
N VAL A 788 -14.93 8.18 5.11
CA VAL A 788 -14.05 7.50 6.08
C VAL A 788 -14.02 8.11 7.49
N GLY A 789 -14.64 9.27 7.70
CA GLY A 789 -14.68 9.99 8.97
C GLY A 789 -15.36 9.24 10.11
N ILE A 790 -16.66 8.95 9.98
CA ILE A 790 -17.46 8.43 11.09
C ILE A 790 -17.18 6.96 11.39
N ALA A 791 -17.09 6.14 10.34
CA ALA A 791 -16.81 4.73 10.48
C ALA A 791 -15.41 4.51 11.06
N GLY A 792 -14.43 5.35 10.73
CA GLY A 792 -13.08 5.26 11.28
C GLY A 792 -13.02 5.51 12.79
N VAL A 793 -13.76 6.51 13.31
CA VAL A 793 -13.81 6.81 14.76
C VAL A 793 -14.53 5.70 15.52
N ALA A 794 -15.71 5.29 15.05
CA ALA A 794 -16.46 4.20 15.67
C ALA A 794 -15.65 2.90 15.68
N TYR A 795 -15.01 2.58 14.55
CA TYR A 795 -14.14 1.42 14.41
C TYR A 795 -12.98 1.41 15.43
N ILE A 796 -12.38 2.56 15.77
CA ILE A 796 -11.33 2.59 16.81
C ILE A 796 -11.90 2.25 18.19
N PHE A 797 -13.05 2.82 18.56
CA PHE A 797 -13.64 2.55 19.87
C PHE A 797 -14.22 1.13 19.96
N GLU A 798 -14.77 0.59 18.87
CA GLU A 798 -15.16 -0.82 18.78
C GLU A 798 -13.93 -1.72 18.96
N ARG A 799 -12.79 -1.41 18.34
CA ARG A 799 -11.50 -2.11 18.59
C ARG A 799 -11.01 -1.98 20.02
N ALA A 800 -11.26 -0.85 20.67
CA ALA A 800 -10.95 -0.67 22.08
C ALA A 800 -11.84 -1.54 23.00
N GLY A 801 -12.95 -2.08 22.49
CA GLY A 801 -13.86 -2.98 23.19
C GLY A 801 -15.27 -2.45 23.43
N ALA A 802 -15.58 -1.22 22.99
CA ALA A 802 -16.92 -0.66 23.10
C ALA A 802 -17.92 -1.44 22.22
N LYS A 803 -19.11 -1.75 22.75
CA LYS A 803 -20.12 -2.53 22.02
C LYS A 803 -20.87 -1.72 20.97
N ALA A 804 -21.00 -0.42 21.21
CA ALA A 804 -21.56 0.55 20.28
C ALA A 804 -20.99 1.95 20.53
N VAL A 805 -21.00 2.76 19.48
CA VAL A 805 -20.57 4.15 19.49
C VAL A 805 -21.69 5.01 18.89
N MET A 806 -22.07 6.08 19.58
CA MET A 806 -22.96 7.10 19.04
C MET A 806 -22.15 8.34 18.70
N ALA A 807 -22.28 8.83 17.48
CA ALA A 807 -21.55 9.98 16.98
C ALA A 807 -22.40 10.79 15.99
N SER A 808 -22.16 12.10 15.91
CA SER A 808 -22.82 12.98 14.95
C SER A 808 -22.18 12.88 13.56
N LEU A 809 -23.00 12.97 12.52
CA LEU A 809 -22.66 13.02 11.10
C LEU A 809 -22.18 14.42 10.67
N TRP A 810 -22.73 15.49 11.26
CA TRP A 810 -22.35 16.88 11.03
C TRP A 810 -22.40 17.70 12.32
N ALA A 811 -22.05 18.99 12.22
CA ALA A 811 -22.10 19.92 13.35
C ALA A 811 -23.55 20.20 13.75
N VAL A 812 -23.88 19.98 15.02
CA VAL A 812 -25.23 20.17 15.56
C VAL A 812 -25.21 21.33 16.54
N GLU A 813 -26.31 22.08 16.59
CA GLU A 813 -26.54 23.08 17.62
C GLU A 813 -26.50 22.44 19.02
N ASP A 814 -25.82 23.11 19.95
CA ASP A 814 -25.61 22.67 21.33
C ASP A 814 -26.95 22.42 22.06
N GLU A 815 -27.92 23.33 21.94
CA GLU A 815 -29.23 23.19 22.57
C GLU A 815 -30.06 22.02 21.98
N SER A 816 -30.03 21.86 20.65
CA SER A 816 -30.73 20.75 19.98
C SER A 816 -30.12 19.39 20.36
N THR A 817 -28.79 19.33 20.50
CA THR A 817 -28.05 18.14 20.98
C THR A 817 -28.44 17.79 22.41
N GLN A 818 -28.42 18.77 23.31
CA GLN A 818 -28.83 18.60 24.70
C GLN A 818 -30.22 17.96 24.81
N LYS A 819 -31.23 18.52 24.10
CA LYS A 819 -32.60 17.99 24.14
C LYS A 819 -32.68 16.54 23.66
N LEU A 820 -32.03 16.24 22.54
CA LEU A 820 -32.02 14.88 21.97
C LEU A 820 -31.36 13.87 22.91
N MET A 821 -30.21 14.21 23.48
CA MET A 821 -29.45 13.31 24.37
C MET A 821 -30.18 13.08 25.69
N VAL A 822 -30.76 14.12 26.30
CA VAL A 822 -31.55 13.98 27.53
C VAL A 822 -32.75 13.05 27.31
N ASP A 823 -33.44 13.18 26.17
CA ASP A 823 -34.56 12.29 25.81
C ASP A 823 -34.09 10.86 25.53
N PHE A 824 -32.97 10.68 24.83
CA PHE A 824 -32.37 9.37 24.57
C PHE A 824 -32.07 8.62 25.88
N TYR A 825 -31.37 9.24 26.83
CA TYR A 825 -31.05 8.60 28.11
C TYR A 825 -32.29 8.40 28.99
N ALA A 826 -33.31 9.27 28.90
CA ALA A 826 -34.59 9.05 29.57
C ALA A 826 -35.34 7.81 29.03
N ASN A 827 -35.26 7.57 27.72
CA ASN A 827 -35.83 6.38 27.11
C ASN A 827 -35.04 5.10 27.49
N LEU A 828 -33.71 5.18 27.57
CA LEU A 828 -32.89 4.06 28.09
C LEU A 828 -33.23 3.70 29.54
N GLN A 829 -33.49 4.70 30.40
CA GLN A 829 -33.93 4.47 31.77
C GLN A 829 -35.25 3.68 31.84
N GLN A 830 -36.12 3.82 30.82
CA GLN A 830 -37.38 3.08 30.71
C GLN A 830 -37.22 1.63 30.21
N GLY A 831 -35.98 1.17 30.02
CA GLY A 831 -35.68 -0.19 29.57
C GLY A 831 -35.75 -0.40 28.07
N MET A 832 -35.81 0.69 27.28
CA MET A 832 -35.72 0.60 25.81
C MET A 832 -34.31 0.21 25.37
N SER A 833 -34.21 -0.48 24.24
CA SER A 833 -32.92 -0.67 23.57
C SER A 833 -32.31 0.66 23.13
N LYS A 834 -31.01 0.69 22.86
CA LYS A 834 -30.34 1.92 22.35
C LYS A 834 -30.94 2.40 21.03
N GLY A 835 -31.31 1.47 20.14
CA GLY A 835 -31.98 1.78 18.88
C GLY A 835 -33.35 2.42 19.08
N GLU A 836 -34.22 1.79 19.88
CA GLU A 836 -35.58 2.28 20.18
C GLU A 836 -35.53 3.61 20.94
N ALA A 837 -34.61 3.73 21.91
CA ALA A 837 -34.44 4.94 22.70
C ALA A 837 -34.07 6.15 21.83
N LEU A 838 -33.16 5.95 20.86
CA LEU A 838 -32.74 6.99 19.94
C LEU A 838 -33.85 7.31 18.93
N GLN A 839 -34.50 6.28 18.37
CA GLN A 839 -35.63 6.46 17.46
C GLN A 839 -36.73 7.30 18.11
N LYS A 840 -37.15 6.96 19.34
CA LYS A 840 -38.19 7.69 20.07
C LYS A 840 -37.78 9.13 20.39
N ALA A 841 -36.51 9.39 20.71
CA ALA A 841 -36.01 10.74 20.93
C ALA A 841 -36.06 11.57 19.63
N LYS A 842 -35.67 10.99 18.49
CA LYS A 842 -35.72 11.65 17.17
C LYS A 842 -37.15 11.92 16.70
N LEU A 843 -38.07 10.97 16.91
CA LEU A 843 -39.47 11.09 16.49
C LEU A 843 -40.21 12.27 17.16
N LYS A 844 -39.79 12.71 18.35
CA LYS A 844 -40.33 13.94 18.98
C LYS A 844 -40.01 15.22 18.21
N GLN A 845 -39.01 15.17 17.33
CA GLN A 845 -38.55 16.30 16.52
C GLN A 845 -38.80 16.09 15.02
N ILE A 846 -39.60 15.07 14.64
CA ILE A 846 -39.76 14.65 13.24
C ILE A 846 -40.36 15.73 12.32
N ASP A 847 -41.11 16.67 12.90
CA ASP A 847 -41.72 17.80 12.20
C ASP A 847 -40.71 18.94 11.91
N ARG A 848 -39.50 18.87 12.50
CA ARG A 848 -38.39 19.78 12.20
C ARG A 848 -37.56 19.24 11.03
N HIS A 849 -36.77 20.12 10.41
CA HIS A 849 -35.79 19.72 9.40
C HIS A 849 -34.85 18.61 9.93
N PRO A 850 -34.52 17.57 9.13
CA PRO A 850 -33.66 16.47 9.57
C PRO A 850 -32.31 16.89 10.15
N PHE A 851 -31.81 18.06 9.75
CA PHE A 851 -30.64 18.71 10.37
C PHE A 851 -30.64 18.64 11.90
N TYR A 852 -31.80 18.76 12.56
CA TYR A 852 -31.91 18.81 14.02
C TYR A 852 -31.95 17.44 14.70
N TRP A 853 -32.42 16.39 14.03
CA TRP A 853 -32.70 15.10 14.67
C TRP A 853 -31.94 13.90 14.07
N SER A 854 -31.51 13.97 12.82
CA SER A 854 -30.75 12.90 12.14
C SER A 854 -29.22 12.92 12.22
N PRO A 855 -28.52 13.90 12.85
CA PRO A 855 -27.05 13.86 12.89
C PRO A 855 -26.50 12.64 13.62
N PHE A 856 -27.12 12.22 14.73
CA PHE A 856 -26.54 11.20 15.61
C PHE A 856 -26.90 9.80 15.16
N VAL A 857 -25.91 8.98 14.83
CA VAL A 857 -26.12 7.57 14.47
C VAL A 857 -25.45 6.65 15.49
N ILE A 858 -26.03 5.47 15.72
CA ILE A 858 -25.41 4.40 16.50
C ILE A 858 -24.71 3.45 15.54
N ILE A 859 -23.42 3.21 15.76
CA ILE A 859 -22.61 2.22 15.07
C ILE A 859 -22.27 1.10 16.07
N GLY A 860 -22.63 -0.14 15.76
CA GLY A 860 -22.46 -1.30 16.62
C GLY A 860 -23.77 -1.88 17.15
N ASP A 861 -23.71 -2.63 18.24
CA ASP A 861 -24.87 -3.31 18.83
C ASP A 861 -25.86 -2.30 19.42
N ALA A 862 -27.03 -2.14 18.80
CA ALA A 862 -28.05 -1.17 19.22
C ALA A 862 -29.09 -1.73 20.22
N ARG A 863 -28.93 -2.97 20.70
CA ARG A 863 -29.82 -3.55 21.71
C ARG A 863 -29.64 -2.93 23.09
#